data_AF-A0A7X9GAA5-F1
#
_entry.id   AF-A0A7X9GAA5-F1
#
_cell.length_a   1.000
_cell.length_b   1.000
_cell.length_c   1.000
_cell.angle_alpha   90.00
_cell.angle_beta   90.00
_cell.angle_gamma   90.00
#
_symmetry.space_group_name_H-M   'P 1'
#
loop_
_entity.id
_entity.type
_entity.pdbx_description
1 polymer ?
#
loop_
_entity_poly.entity_id
_entity_poly.type
_entity_poly.pdbx_seq_one_letter_code
_entity_poly.pdbx_strand_id
1 'polypeptide(L)'
;MLLTRNKKIFVNLYVLCVLLAMLVANAAEQKDKALQEEYDRLLLGQDQAREDGRKPGIKLDIAEVELPCLVPKAEHAFPIPDVKIAAGSFLKDGERAYLIGAEAGLTRHPFLYRILGVDWVQIQGSEYLNNLVREEQQGDTIKVSFRRPKELEQGLRETLANGFLAYVELMEENSFLKCYPALSNNAKDLFVTIGHFYLFRHEHPEAWKLRANALKTCLAVSGAYPVFAYELFNEVGFTDYGASALAAFRAQVMAQHQTIEAANKAWGTAFKSFAEVEPPRKGNGGDASFTVLGKNVSQPLWLEWLKFSEKHSAEAFQKSAALVNAYDPNAYTTIQTHCQYFYDYGAHGVNPMLKSQSEDFYGDESSITYQYQVEGEESQKDINKMLRSLLWLDYLSGILPAKPQASEETCVSGGFVSLEDLPKVVDMRHDRWKFMPDNEEVGLKAGFANPDFDDRSWQTISVPDMWANQGHPQTRFAWYRLHFSVPPEHMNRPLYLNGSQLADQAVIYLNGRQLHQTKRWNDQFGLEISRKIKQEDNVLAISIKNDYFEAGRYWGGIRGNIGVDLLDGGKVIPLESGQLRSFVWERALHGEAGVFLSYAYAPEGFRGSLFNPERISLAAFKGIPQAKAEIASVGNLILEKKPRWEGQAALVYPLESMRAHIHKDLAEMIRGPLLAELTKWYAGPLLGGIPLEVVSNDSLTAGVPSRFRALLMRSNKRIPAALVEQLQAYVAGGGILILDALSLERDELTHSVLALDDLLGCSRRGAVKAEGSVDLSAFNCGKEPVVANASDGLGGVAIELKAAEALASDTSGFPAITLNHVGKGKVYLLAREFSEAATRQLLQAILAREGLEPPIKLKRDKPISYVERHLLGKDGRYLLYLHNWGGGMPEAAVTLAESLNQGVYRVRDLESGKVLTEAISSDELKTTGLKIKLPSQSPVALLLELREVEPLALKGLTAEQRQWLNFLARPAPIGVPTQKRVLFDAAHINQYSRISLLTAAKALEDRGYEVNTALGPITKDDMKTYTDHIAKETLSDYGVLFVGGPRTMQGLEGEIVAEWVKGGGSVFLCGNWFRGPHGWLSNAQLNRTLCSKFGASISNESFEDKTDNSAGDSSYPVFSCLADNELTKGVKELHSQGMAVLSAQDPAWQTLVEGGKTSSHPGKPALAIRKFGKGRVVLCGDSAWLKPTMLEQGDNRTLFLNLMEWLSNASNERHDGKDLK
;
A
#
# COMPACT_ATOMS: atom_id res chain seq x y z
N MET A 1 -85.84 41.63 21.91
CA MET A 1 -85.93 40.30 21.27
C MET A 1 -85.24 40.31 19.89
N LEU A 2 -83.98 40.75 19.84
CA LEU A 2 -83.07 40.67 18.67
C LEU A 2 -81.60 40.49 19.13
N LEU A 3 -81.41 40.03 20.36
CA LEU A 3 -80.11 39.82 21.04
C LEU A 3 -79.77 38.33 21.21
N THR A 4 -80.50 37.43 20.58
CA THR A 4 -80.35 35.97 20.76
C THR A 4 -80.00 35.18 19.49
N ARG A 5 -79.66 35.85 18.38
CA ARG A 5 -79.31 35.16 17.10
C ARG A 5 -77.84 35.16 16.68
N ASN A 6 -76.93 35.83 17.38
CA ASN A 6 -75.53 35.97 16.92
C ASN A 6 -74.42 35.33 17.80
N LYS A 7 -74.75 34.59 18.86
CA LYS A 7 -73.72 33.86 19.63
C LYS A 7 -73.17 32.62 18.91
N LYS A 8 -73.99 31.91 18.11
CA LYS A 8 -73.55 30.69 17.40
C LYS A 8 -72.56 30.99 16.25
N ILE A 9 -72.74 32.10 15.55
CA ILE A 9 -71.85 32.47 14.43
C ILE A 9 -70.49 32.95 14.95
N PHE A 10 -70.47 33.76 16.02
CA PHE A 10 -69.20 34.21 16.61
C PHE A 10 -68.41 33.07 17.28
N VAL A 11 -69.09 32.14 17.96
CA VAL A 11 -68.42 30.95 18.53
C VAL A 11 -67.91 30.02 17.43
N ASN A 12 -68.67 29.81 16.35
CA ASN A 12 -68.21 28.96 15.24
C ASN A 12 -67.07 29.60 14.44
N LEU A 13 -67.04 30.93 14.24
CA LEU A 13 -65.95 31.61 13.55
C LEU A 13 -64.67 31.64 14.41
N TYR A 14 -64.81 31.81 15.73
CA TYR A 14 -63.68 31.75 16.66
C TYR A 14 -63.11 30.33 16.75
N VAL A 15 -63.96 29.30 16.81
CA VAL A 15 -63.53 27.89 16.78
C VAL A 15 -62.89 27.52 15.44
N LEU A 16 -63.38 28.04 14.31
CA LEU A 16 -62.79 27.80 12.99
C LEU A 16 -61.43 28.51 12.83
N CYS A 17 -61.28 29.74 13.31
CA CYS A 17 -59.99 30.45 13.29
C CYS A 17 -58.97 29.82 14.25
N VAL A 18 -59.42 29.32 15.40
CA VAL A 18 -58.57 28.60 16.37
C VAL A 18 -58.19 27.21 15.85
N LEU A 19 -59.09 26.51 15.13
CA LEU A 19 -58.78 25.26 14.43
C LEU A 19 -57.87 25.48 13.22
N LEU A 20 -58.04 26.56 12.45
CA LEU A 20 -57.12 26.90 11.35
C LEU A 20 -55.75 27.31 11.89
N ALA A 21 -55.68 28.08 12.97
CA ALA A 21 -54.43 28.43 13.64
C ALA A 21 -53.76 27.19 14.24
N MET A 22 -54.52 26.24 14.82
CA MET A 22 -54.01 24.96 15.30
C MET A 22 -53.64 23.98 14.17
N LEU A 23 -54.30 24.02 13.01
CA LEU A 23 -53.96 23.20 11.84
C LEU A 23 -52.73 23.75 11.10
N VAL A 24 -52.58 25.08 11.04
CA VAL A 24 -51.37 25.73 10.51
C VAL A 24 -50.21 25.61 11.49
N ALA A 25 -50.46 25.69 12.81
CA ALA A 25 -49.46 25.40 13.84
C ALA A 25 -49.10 23.91 13.91
N ASN A 26 -50.05 22.97 13.77
CA ASN A 26 -49.76 21.53 13.70
C ASN A 26 -49.10 21.12 12.37
N ALA A 27 -49.41 21.77 11.24
CA ALA A 27 -48.72 21.50 9.97
C ALA A 27 -47.31 22.11 9.94
N ALA A 28 -47.08 23.21 10.68
CA ALA A 28 -45.75 23.76 10.93
C ALA A 28 -44.97 22.92 11.96
N GLU A 29 -45.59 22.46 13.06
CA GLU A 29 -44.99 21.55 14.05
C GLU A 29 -44.76 20.14 13.50
N GLN A 30 -45.62 19.61 12.62
CA GLN A 30 -45.38 18.33 11.93
C GLN A 30 -44.32 18.45 10.84
N LYS A 31 -44.24 19.60 10.14
CA LYS A 31 -43.09 19.88 9.26
C LYS A 31 -41.80 20.01 10.06
N ASP A 32 -41.80 20.71 11.19
CA ASP A 32 -40.63 20.85 12.06
C ASP A 32 -40.23 19.53 12.70
N LYS A 33 -41.17 18.66 13.09
CA LYS A 33 -40.84 17.35 13.64
C LYS A 33 -40.33 16.38 12.57
N ALA A 34 -40.88 16.39 11.37
CA ALA A 34 -40.35 15.61 10.25
C ALA A 34 -38.99 16.15 9.78
N LEU A 35 -38.79 17.47 9.78
CA LEU A 35 -37.48 18.09 9.50
C LEU A 35 -36.48 17.77 10.61
N GLN A 36 -36.91 17.75 11.87
CA GLN A 36 -36.08 17.42 13.04
C GLN A 36 -35.73 15.93 13.05
N GLU A 37 -36.67 15.05 12.75
CA GLU A 37 -36.43 13.60 12.60
C GLU A 37 -35.56 13.31 11.37
N GLU A 38 -35.73 14.06 10.27
CA GLU A 38 -34.86 14.00 9.10
C GLU A 38 -33.48 14.57 9.39
N TYR A 39 -33.38 15.66 10.16
CA TYR A 39 -32.14 16.25 10.66
C TYR A 39 -31.38 15.30 11.61
N ASP A 40 -32.07 14.68 12.56
CA ASP A 40 -31.51 13.68 13.47
C ASP A 40 -31.03 12.44 12.67
N ARG A 41 -31.74 12.07 11.60
CA ARG A 41 -31.33 11.02 10.65
C ARG A 41 -30.15 11.44 9.77
N LEU A 42 -30.03 12.74 9.43
CA LEU A 42 -28.98 13.30 8.58
C LEU A 42 -27.65 13.55 9.31
N LEU A 43 -27.64 13.53 10.65
CA LEU A 43 -26.49 13.87 11.48
C LEU A 43 -25.85 12.69 12.22
N LEU A 44 -26.55 11.55 12.34
CA LEU A 44 -26.11 10.42 13.17
C LEU A 44 -25.64 9.23 12.31
N GLY A 45 -24.33 9.15 12.06
CA GLY A 45 -23.69 7.85 11.88
C GLY A 45 -23.65 7.06 13.20
N GLN A 46 -23.63 5.73 13.13
CA GLN A 46 -23.76 4.85 14.30
C GLN A 46 -22.43 4.58 15.06
N ASP A 47 -21.32 5.18 14.65
CA ASP A 47 -20.02 5.00 15.32
C ASP A 47 -19.85 5.99 16.49
N GLN A 48 -19.31 5.51 17.62
CA GLN A 48 -18.97 6.37 18.75
C GLN A 48 -17.60 7.02 18.54
N ALA A 49 -17.59 8.33 18.22
CA ALA A 49 -16.38 9.14 18.33
C ALA A 49 -15.80 9.06 19.76
N ARG A 50 -14.48 9.25 19.92
CA ARG A 50 -13.88 9.32 21.26
C ARG A 50 -14.60 10.39 22.08
N GLU A 51 -14.93 10.06 23.34
CA GLU A 51 -15.51 11.01 24.29
C GLU A 51 -14.60 12.23 24.44
N ASP A 52 -15.20 13.42 24.48
CA ASP A 52 -14.49 14.70 24.68
C ASP A 52 -14.70 15.23 26.10
N GLY A 53 -13.79 16.08 26.56
CA GLY A 53 -13.89 16.77 27.84
C GLY A 53 -12.91 16.32 28.91
N ARG A 54 -12.79 17.15 29.95
CA ARG A 54 -11.95 16.92 31.13
C ARG A 54 -12.83 16.56 32.32
N LYS A 55 -12.41 15.58 33.13
CA LYS A 55 -13.07 15.35 34.42
C LYS A 55 -12.93 16.60 35.30
N PRO A 56 -14.01 17.08 35.92
CA PRO A 56 -13.96 18.28 36.75
C PRO A 56 -12.89 18.18 37.84
N GLY A 57 -12.11 19.25 38.03
CA GLY A 57 -11.06 19.33 39.04
C GLY A 57 -9.66 18.86 38.59
N ILE A 58 -9.56 18.08 37.50
CA ILE A 58 -8.27 17.58 37.01
C ILE A 58 -7.38 18.72 36.51
N LYS A 59 -6.13 18.73 36.97
CA LYS A 59 -5.06 19.65 36.58
C LYS A 59 -3.91 18.88 35.94
N LEU A 60 -3.21 19.50 35.00
CA LEU A 60 -2.01 18.94 34.40
C LEU A 60 -0.79 19.73 34.85
N ASP A 61 0.22 19.02 35.31
CA ASP A 61 1.54 19.57 35.60
C ASP A 61 2.52 18.99 34.57
N ILE A 62 2.60 19.65 33.41
CA ILE A 62 3.41 19.22 32.27
C ILE A 62 4.80 19.84 32.40
N ALA A 63 5.80 18.99 32.65
CA ALA A 63 7.20 19.39 32.69
C ALA A 63 7.61 20.06 31.38
N GLU A 64 8.42 21.11 31.47
CA GLU A 64 8.99 21.76 30.30
C GLU A 64 10.24 21.00 29.84
N VAL A 65 10.38 20.82 28.53
CA VAL A 65 11.61 20.30 27.93
C VAL A 65 12.35 21.48 27.34
N GLU A 66 13.47 21.83 27.95
CA GLU A 66 14.40 22.82 27.40
C GLU A 66 15.31 22.13 26.39
N LEU A 67 15.36 22.69 25.18
CA LEU A 67 16.32 22.25 24.19
C LEU A 67 17.72 22.72 24.58
N PRO A 68 18.74 21.84 24.53
CA PRO A 68 20.11 22.27 24.75
C PRO A 68 20.52 23.27 23.64
N CYS A 69 21.47 24.14 23.97
CA CYS A 69 22.08 25.03 22.96
C CYS A 69 22.57 24.20 21.77
N LEU A 70 22.37 24.72 20.55
CA LEU A 70 22.79 24.03 19.34
C LEU A 70 24.30 23.79 19.38
N VAL A 71 24.66 22.51 19.44
CA VAL A 71 26.03 22.06 19.31
C VAL A 71 26.33 21.81 17.83
N PRO A 72 27.57 22.04 17.35
CA PRO A 72 27.97 21.63 16.02
C PRO A 72 27.66 20.15 15.79
N LYS A 73 27.03 19.83 14.65
CA LYS A 73 26.70 18.46 14.27
C LYS A 73 27.98 17.63 14.18
N ALA A 74 27.92 16.37 14.58
CA ALA A 74 29.05 15.42 14.49
C ALA A 74 29.31 14.95 13.03
N GLU A 75 29.22 15.84 12.04
CA GLU A 75 29.32 15.53 10.61
C GLU A 75 30.63 14.85 10.24
N HIS A 76 31.76 15.38 10.72
CA HIS A 76 33.10 14.83 10.43
C HIS A 76 33.34 13.41 10.99
N ALA A 77 32.42 12.89 11.81
CA ALA A 77 32.51 11.54 12.37
C ALA A 77 31.90 10.46 11.47
N PHE A 78 31.16 10.82 10.40
CA PHE A 78 30.38 9.87 9.61
C PHE A 78 30.63 10.00 8.09
N PRO A 79 30.69 8.89 7.34
CA PRO A 79 30.92 8.90 5.88
C PRO A 79 29.61 9.11 5.11
N ILE A 80 28.90 10.21 5.37
CA ILE A 80 27.62 10.52 4.71
C ILE A 80 27.81 11.31 3.40
N PRO A 81 27.01 11.04 2.35
CA PRO A 81 27.05 11.79 1.10
C PRO A 81 26.46 13.21 1.26
N ASP A 82 26.89 14.16 0.43
CA ASP A 82 26.28 15.51 0.39
C ASP A 82 24.98 15.44 -0.40
N VAL A 83 23.84 15.59 0.28
CA VAL A 83 22.52 15.51 -0.36
C VAL A 83 21.72 16.78 -0.13
N LYS A 84 21.23 17.36 -1.23
CA LYS A 84 20.50 18.63 -1.25
C LYS A 84 19.30 18.56 -2.18
N ILE A 85 18.31 19.40 -1.91
CA ILE A 85 17.17 19.63 -2.82
C ILE A 85 17.53 20.72 -3.84
N ALA A 86 17.25 20.47 -5.12
CA ALA A 86 17.33 21.49 -6.16
C ALA A 86 16.28 21.24 -7.25
N ALA A 87 15.46 22.24 -7.59
CA ALA A 87 14.56 22.22 -8.75
C ALA A 87 13.81 20.88 -8.99
N GLY A 88 12.94 20.48 -8.06
CA GLY A 88 12.08 19.29 -8.21
C GLY A 88 12.75 17.94 -7.96
N SER A 89 14.04 17.90 -7.62
CA SER A 89 14.84 16.68 -7.47
C SER A 89 15.87 16.75 -6.34
N PHE A 90 16.46 15.61 -6.01
CA PHE A 90 17.63 15.51 -5.12
C PHE A 90 18.94 15.58 -5.91
N LEU A 91 19.94 16.25 -5.33
CA LEU A 91 21.33 16.21 -5.74
C LEU A 91 22.11 15.40 -4.72
N LYS A 92 22.79 14.35 -5.16
CA LYS A 92 23.73 13.57 -4.35
C LYS A 92 25.14 13.79 -4.89
N ASP A 93 26.02 14.33 -4.05
CA ASP A 93 27.39 14.70 -4.40
C ASP A 93 27.47 15.60 -5.65
N GLY A 94 26.51 16.53 -5.77
CA GLY A 94 26.39 17.47 -6.88
C GLY A 94 25.68 16.94 -8.13
N GLU A 95 25.31 15.67 -8.18
CA GLU A 95 24.63 15.05 -9.33
C GLU A 95 23.17 14.73 -9.05
N ARG A 96 22.32 14.79 -10.09
CA ARG A 96 20.91 14.40 -9.99
C ARG A 96 20.79 12.92 -9.62
N ALA A 97 20.05 12.63 -8.56
CA ALA A 97 19.91 11.28 -8.03
C ALA A 97 18.45 10.93 -7.75
N TYR A 98 18.08 9.68 -8.06
CA TYR A 98 16.88 9.04 -7.57
C TYR A 98 17.24 8.25 -6.31
N LEU A 99 16.61 8.59 -5.18
CA LEU A 99 16.99 8.05 -3.88
C LEU A 99 16.14 6.83 -3.52
N ILE A 100 16.79 5.77 -3.03
CA ILE A 100 16.11 4.56 -2.56
C ILE A 100 16.17 4.53 -1.04
N GLY A 101 15.03 4.27 -0.42
CA GLY A 101 14.88 4.15 1.02
C GLY A 101 14.49 2.77 1.48
N ALA A 102 14.64 2.57 2.78
CA ALA A 102 14.06 1.46 3.50
C ALA A 102 13.26 2.00 4.67
N GLU A 103 11.97 1.65 4.72
CA GLU A 103 11.22 1.69 5.97
C GLU A 103 11.95 0.75 6.93
N ALA A 104 12.37 1.29 8.05
CA ALA A 104 13.12 0.53 9.03
C ALA A 104 12.68 0.97 10.44
N GLY A 105 12.32 -0.02 11.25
CA GLY A 105 12.20 0.19 12.68
C GLY A 105 13.57 0.31 13.34
N LEU A 106 13.63 0.06 14.65
CA LEU A 106 14.93 -0.03 15.34
C LEU A 106 15.77 -1.26 14.90
N THR A 107 15.14 -2.27 14.28
CA THR A 107 15.83 -3.40 13.63
C THR A 107 16.17 -3.02 12.19
N ARG A 108 17.46 -2.83 11.91
CA ARG A 108 18.00 -2.48 10.59
C ARG A 108 18.89 -3.58 10.03
N HIS A 109 19.02 -3.62 8.70
CA HIS A 109 19.93 -4.53 7.99
C HIS A 109 20.90 -3.77 7.08
N PRO A 110 21.85 -2.97 7.62
CA PRO A 110 22.75 -2.11 6.84
C PRO A 110 23.43 -2.80 5.65
N PHE A 111 23.87 -4.04 5.84
CA PHE A 111 24.52 -4.82 4.79
C PHE A 111 23.57 -5.13 3.63
N LEU A 112 22.35 -5.59 3.93
CA LEU A 112 21.32 -5.85 2.93
C LEU A 112 20.92 -4.56 2.20
N TYR A 113 20.77 -3.46 2.93
CA TYR A 113 20.45 -2.14 2.38
C TYR A 113 21.52 -1.65 1.39
N ARG A 114 22.81 -1.85 1.70
CA ARG A 114 23.91 -1.55 0.75
C ARG A 114 23.82 -2.39 -0.52
N ILE A 115 23.55 -3.69 -0.39
CA ILE A 115 23.41 -4.58 -1.55
C ILE A 115 22.25 -4.13 -2.45
N LEU A 116 21.14 -3.68 -1.86
CA LEU A 116 19.97 -3.17 -2.59
C LEU A 116 20.14 -1.73 -3.10
N GLY A 117 21.22 -1.04 -2.71
CA GLY A 117 21.49 0.33 -3.12
C GLY A 117 20.62 1.37 -2.42
N VAL A 118 20.23 1.14 -1.16
CA VAL A 118 19.54 2.13 -0.31
C VAL A 118 20.46 3.33 0.01
N ASP A 119 19.92 4.55 0.01
CA ASP A 119 20.59 5.81 0.36
C ASP A 119 20.18 6.32 1.74
N TRP A 120 18.88 6.31 2.05
CA TRP A 120 18.33 6.79 3.31
C TRP A 120 17.63 5.65 4.06
N VAL A 121 17.67 5.71 5.38
CA VAL A 121 17.05 4.71 6.24
C VAL A 121 16.17 5.44 7.24
N GLN A 122 14.90 5.06 7.27
CA GLN A 122 13.98 5.56 8.27
C GLN A 122 14.43 5.09 9.66
N ILE A 123 14.34 5.98 10.63
CA ILE A 123 14.62 5.71 12.03
C ILE A 123 13.38 6.20 12.74
N GLN A 124 12.64 5.25 13.32
CA GLN A 124 11.53 5.57 14.20
C GLN A 124 12.02 6.40 15.39
N GLY A 125 11.89 7.72 15.27
CA GLY A 125 12.31 8.67 16.30
C GLY A 125 11.38 8.67 17.48
N SER A 126 10.16 8.14 17.31
CA SER A 126 9.09 8.45 18.24
C SER A 126 7.93 7.45 18.26
N GLU A 127 8.12 6.37 18.99
CA GLU A 127 6.99 5.80 19.72
C GLU A 127 6.63 6.79 20.86
N TYR A 128 6.09 7.97 20.47
CA TYR A 128 5.91 9.20 21.28
C TYR A 128 5.35 8.87 22.65
N LEU A 129 4.26 8.13 22.60
CA LEU A 129 3.49 7.71 23.72
C LEU A 129 3.93 6.30 24.19
N ASN A 130 4.69 5.50 23.43
CA ASN A 130 5.31 4.30 24.01
C ASN A 130 6.28 4.68 25.16
N ASN A 131 7.19 5.56 24.76
CA ASN A 131 8.56 5.56 25.26
C ASN A 131 9.03 6.90 25.79
N LEU A 132 8.39 8.02 25.41
CA LEU A 132 8.86 9.35 25.79
C LEU A 132 8.08 9.88 26.99
N VAL A 133 6.76 10.02 26.92
CA VAL A 133 6.02 10.65 28.02
C VAL A 133 5.87 9.69 29.20
N ARG A 134 5.76 10.23 30.41
CA ARG A 134 5.53 9.49 31.66
C ARG A 134 4.49 10.26 32.43
N GLU A 135 3.45 9.57 32.88
CA GLU A 135 2.41 10.17 33.70
C GLU A 135 2.44 9.60 35.11
N GLU A 136 2.06 10.45 36.06
CA GLU A 136 1.83 10.05 37.44
C GLU A 136 0.62 10.81 37.96
N GLN A 137 -0.42 10.09 38.37
CA GLN A 137 -1.60 10.72 38.97
C GLN A 137 -1.40 10.89 40.48
N GLN A 138 -1.42 12.14 40.93
CA GLN A 138 -1.33 12.55 42.33
C GLN A 138 -2.60 13.32 42.72
N GLY A 139 -3.61 12.60 43.21
CA GLY A 139 -4.94 13.16 43.46
C GLY A 139 -5.58 13.69 42.18
N ASP A 140 -5.94 14.98 42.18
CA ASP A 140 -6.52 15.67 41.02
C ASP A 140 -5.47 16.23 40.05
N THR A 141 -4.16 16.04 40.31
CA THR A 141 -3.10 16.51 39.41
C THR A 141 -2.45 15.34 38.70
N ILE A 142 -2.34 15.41 37.37
CA ILE A 142 -1.57 14.48 36.56
C ILE A 142 -0.24 15.15 36.22
N LYS A 143 0.85 14.63 36.77
CA LYS A 143 2.21 15.06 36.43
C LYS A 143 2.64 14.36 35.16
N VAL A 144 3.16 15.13 34.21
CA VAL A 144 3.68 14.61 32.94
C VAL A 144 5.14 14.98 32.79
N SER A 145 5.99 14.00 32.53
CA SER A 145 7.44 14.16 32.29
C SER A 145 7.88 13.40 31.03
N PHE A 146 9.13 13.61 30.59
CA PHE A 146 9.64 13.07 29.33
C PHE A 146 10.98 12.33 29.53
N ARG A 147 11.08 11.10 29.01
CA ARG A 147 12.28 10.24 28.99
C ARG A 147 13.11 10.54 27.75
N ARG A 148 14.43 10.71 27.92
CA ARG A 148 15.38 10.79 26.80
C ARG A 148 15.41 9.47 25.99
N PRO A 149 15.21 9.49 24.66
CA PRO A 149 15.23 8.30 23.81
C PRO A 149 16.67 7.88 23.47
N LYS A 150 17.23 6.93 24.22
CA LYS A 150 18.59 6.42 23.96
C LYS A 150 18.64 5.58 22.67
N GLU A 151 17.53 4.94 22.33
CA GLU A 151 17.38 4.06 21.18
C GLU A 151 17.47 4.83 19.85
N LEU A 152 17.01 6.09 19.84
CA LEU A 152 17.16 7.00 18.70
C LEU A 152 18.63 7.34 18.45
N GLU A 153 19.39 7.67 19.50
CA GLU A 153 20.83 7.98 19.38
C GLU A 153 21.61 6.80 18.78
N GLN A 154 21.30 5.59 19.24
CA GLN A 154 21.88 4.35 18.73
C GLN A 154 21.54 4.13 17.26
N GLY A 155 20.27 4.30 16.89
CA GLY A 155 19.81 4.18 15.49
C GLY A 155 20.48 5.18 14.56
N LEU A 156 20.66 6.42 15.01
CA LEU A 156 21.39 7.45 14.28
C LEU A 156 22.85 7.06 14.06
N ARG A 157 23.56 6.67 15.12
CA ARG A 157 24.98 6.26 15.02
C ARG A 157 25.17 5.08 14.06
N GLU A 158 24.34 4.05 14.17
CA GLU A 158 24.44 2.87 13.29
C GLU A 158 24.15 3.24 11.83
N THR A 159 23.10 4.03 11.58
CA THR A 159 22.71 4.46 10.23
C THR A 159 23.81 5.30 9.59
N LEU A 160 24.28 6.32 10.30
CA LEU A 160 25.29 7.26 9.81
C LEU A 160 26.67 6.62 9.67
N ALA A 161 27.10 5.77 10.60
CA ALA A 161 28.36 5.03 10.50
C ALA A 161 28.37 4.08 9.30
N ASN A 162 27.18 3.66 8.83
CA ASN A 162 27.06 2.85 7.62
C ASN A 162 26.96 3.67 6.33
N GLY A 163 27.00 5.01 6.39
CA GLY A 163 26.99 5.92 5.24
C GLY A 163 25.60 6.19 4.67
N PHE A 164 24.54 5.90 5.42
CA PHE A 164 23.17 6.21 5.04
C PHE A 164 22.75 7.58 5.56
N LEU A 165 21.89 8.25 4.81
CA LEU A 165 21.18 9.44 5.27
C LEU A 165 20.19 9.03 6.38
N ALA A 166 20.26 9.72 7.51
CA ALA A 166 19.34 9.50 8.61
C ALA A 166 18.02 10.23 8.36
N TYR A 167 16.93 9.47 8.29
CA TYR A 167 15.58 9.99 8.14
C TYR A 167 14.81 9.68 9.44
N VAL A 168 14.38 10.70 10.18
CA VAL A 168 13.80 10.52 11.53
C VAL A 168 12.29 10.70 11.48
N GLU A 169 11.56 9.62 11.76
CA GLU A 169 10.10 9.64 11.79
C GLU A 169 9.54 10.12 13.13
N LEU A 170 8.54 11.00 13.09
CA LEU A 170 7.88 11.62 14.23
C LEU A 170 6.38 11.27 14.32
N MET A 171 6.05 10.00 14.55
CA MET A 171 4.71 9.37 14.54
C MET A 171 3.81 9.53 15.79
N GLU A 172 2.54 9.95 15.63
CA GLU A 172 1.55 10.03 16.74
C GLU A 172 0.49 8.90 16.74
N GLU A 173 0.84 7.69 17.19
CA GLU A 173 -0.09 6.55 17.14
C GLU A 173 -1.14 6.52 18.27
N ASN A 174 -2.43 6.36 17.90
CA ASN A 174 -3.54 6.25 18.86
C ASN A 174 -3.47 5.01 19.76
N SER A 175 -2.92 3.90 19.27
CA SER A 175 -2.86 2.64 20.03
C SER A 175 -2.09 2.80 21.35
N PHE A 176 -1.21 3.80 21.41
CA PHE A 176 -0.39 4.14 22.57
C PHE A 176 -1.14 4.90 23.68
N LEU A 177 -2.40 5.29 23.49
CA LEU A 177 -3.20 5.85 24.59
C LEU A 177 -3.34 4.88 25.77
N LYS A 178 -3.26 3.57 25.51
CA LYS A 178 -3.25 2.53 26.56
C LYS A 178 -2.04 2.61 27.50
N CYS A 179 -1.00 3.35 27.10
CA CYS A 179 0.22 3.53 27.89
C CYS A 179 0.12 4.70 28.88
N TYR A 180 -0.95 5.52 28.79
CA TYR A 180 -1.21 6.67 29.67
C TYR A 180 -2.66 6.69 30.17
N PRO A 181 -3.07 5.68 30.96
CA PRO A 181 -4.42 5.61 31.49
C PRO A 181 -4.86 6.85 32.27
N ALA A 182 -3.99 7.59 32.95
CA ALA A 182 -4.37 8.79 33.70
C ALA A 182 -4.78 9.93 32.75
N LEU A 183 -3.99 10.25 31.72
CA LEU A 183 -4.36 11.23 30.70
C LEU A 183 -5.59 10.76 29.91
N SER A 184 -5.55 9.53 29.37
CA SER A 184 -6.61 9.02 28.48
C SER A 184 -7.97 8.87 29.19
N ASN A 185 -7.99 8.62 30.50
CA ASN A 185 -9.24 8.47 31.24
C ASN A 185 -9.75 9.77 31.88
N ASN A 186 -8.92 10.79 32.05
CA ASN A 186 -9.27 11.99 32.84
C ASN A 186 -9.20 13.31 32.06
N ALA A 187 -8.39 13.42 31.00
CA ALA A 187 -8.16 14.65 30.22
C ALA A 187 -8.35 14.38 28.72
N LYS A 188 -9.56 13.97 28.34
CA LYS A 188 -9.87 13.57 26.95
C LYS A 188 -9.90 14.75 25.98
N ASP A 189 -10.10 15.95 26.51
CA ASP A 189 -10.07 17.24 25.82
C ASP A 189 -8.71 17.57 25.16
N LEU A 190 -7.65 16.84 25.49
CA LEU A 190 -6.33 16.98 24.87
C LEU A 190 -6.21 16.28 23.51
N PHE A 191 -7.08 15.31 23.24
CA PHE A 191 -6.94 14.40 22.10
C PHE A 191 -7.99 14.72 21.02
N VAL A 192 -7.62 14.52 19.76
CA VAL A 192 -8.58 14.59 18.65
C VAL A 192 -9.61 13.47 18.78
N THR A 193 -10.85 13.72 18.40
CA THR A 193 -11.87 12.66 18.50
C THR A 193 -11.61 11.52 17.51
N ILE A 194 -11.11 11.84 16.31
CA ILE A 194 -10.74 10.89 15.26
C ILE A 194 -9.45 11.38 14.59
N GLY A 195 -8.46 10.50 14.48
CA GLY A 195 -7.20 10.82 13.80
C GLY A 195 -6.45 9.54 13.48
N HIS A 196 -5.76 9.48 12.36
CA HIS A 196 -4.88 8.40 11.98
C HIS A 196 -3.45 8.92 12.09
N PHE A 197 -2.65 8.29 12.97
CA PHE A 197 -1.30 8.75 13.34
C PHE A 197 -1.21 10.26 13.66
N TYR A 198 -2.29 10.79 14.23
CA TYR A 198 -2.45 12.16 14.66
C TYR A 198 -3.31 12.18 15.92
N LEU A 199 -2.75 12.63 17.04
CA LEU A 199 -3.32 12.37 18.35
C LEU A 199 -3.72 13.62 19.11
N PHE A 200 -2.82 14.61 19.20
CA PHE A 200 -3.05 15.81 20.02
C PHE A 200 -3.85 16.88 19.28
N ARG A 201 -4.76 17.55 19.99
CA ARG A 201 -5.50 18.69 19.47
C ARG A 201 -4.60 19.93 19.44
N HIS A 202 -4.28 20.47 18.25
CA HIS A 202 -3.24 21.50 18.11
C HIS A 202 -3.64 22.90 18.62
N GLU A 203 -4.94 23.21 18.66
CA GLU A 203 -5.44 24.46 19.25
C GLU A 203 -5.42 24.45 20.78
N HIS A 204 -5.49 23.27 21.39
CA HIS A 204 -5.52 23.16 22.84
C HIS A 204 -4.12 23.43 23.42
N PRO A 205 -3.92 24.48 24.23
CA PRO A 205 -2.58 24.89 24.66
C PRO A 205 -1.79 23.81 25.39
N GLU A 206 -2.44 23.07 26.30
CA GLU A 206 -1.80 21.96 27.02
C GLU A 206 -1.50 20.75 26.11
N ALA A 207 -2.33 20.45 25.11
CA ALA A 207 -2.08 19.36 24.17
C ALA A 207 -0.94 19.73 23.20
N TRP A 208 -0.90 20.99 22.74
CA TRP A 208 0.25 21.52 22.03
C TRP A 208 1.53 21.44 22.88
N LYS A 209 1.45 21.76 24.17
CA LYS A 209 2.61 21.66 25.08
C LYS A 209 3.12 20.22 25.17
N LEU A 210 2.23 19.23 25.24
CA LEU A 210 2.60 17.80 25.21
C LEU A 210 3.32 17.43 23.91
N ARG A 211 2.73 17.76 22.75
CA ARG A 211 3.32 17.53 21.43
C ARG A 211 4.69 18.19 21.30
N ALA A 212 4.76 19.49 21.60
CA ALA A 212 5.99 20.27 21.50
C ALA A 212 7.09 19.71 22.40
N ASN A 213 6.80 19.36 23.65
CA ASN A 213 7.83 18.83 24.55
C ASN A 213 8.29 17.42 24.17
N ALA A 214 7.42 16.60 23.59
CA ALA A 214 7.83 15.33 23.03
C ALA A 214 8.69 15.49 21.76
N LEU A 215 8.33 16.40 20.84
CA LEU A 215 9.15 16.79 19.68
C LEU A 215 10.54 17.26 20.14
N LYS A 216 10.59 18.19 21.11
CA LYS A 216 11.84 18.69 21.69
C LYS A 216 12.69 17.58 22.30
N THR A 217 12.07 16.56 22.88
CA THR A 217 12.79 15.42 23.48
C THR A 217 13.54 14.61 22.41
N CYS A 218 12.92 14.39 21.25
CA CYS A 218 13.59 13.78 20.09
C CYS A 218 14.71 14.69 19.56
N LEU A 219 14.40 15.97 19.34
CA LEU A 219 15.35 16.97 18.82
C LEU A 219 16.58 17.15 19.72
N ALA A 220 16.43 17.09 21.04
CA ALA A 220 17.54 17.17 22.00
C ALA A 220 18.55 16.00 21.87
N VAL A 221 18.17 14.92 21.18
CA VAL A 221 19.07 13.81 20.82
C VAL A 221 19.52 13.96 19.36
N SER A 222 18.57 14.10 18.43
CA SER A 222 18.84 14.04 17.00
C SER A 222 19.58 15.27 16.46
N GLY A 223 19.38 16.46 17.04
CA GLY A 223 20.03 17.70 16.60
C GLY A 223 21.56 17.72 16.74
N ALA A 224 22.15 16.79 17.49
CA ALA A 224 23.61 16.61 17.56
C ALA A 224 24.19 15.82 16.36
N TYR A 225 23.33 15.27 15.50
CA TYR A 225 23.69 14.39 14.39
C TYR A 225 23.29 15.00 13.05
N PRO A 226 23.96 14.62 11.94
CA PRO A 226 23.55 14.97 10.59
C PRO A 226 22.29 14.20 10.15
N VAL A 227 21.14 14.60 10.68
CA VAL A 227 19.82 14.18 10.19
C VAL A 227 19.58 14.82 8.82
N PHE A 228 19.16 13.99 7.85
CA PHE A 228 18.79 14.43 6.51
C PHE A 228 17.38 15.01 6.49
N ALA A 229 16.41 14.29 7.05
CA ALA A 229 15.02 14.74 7.10
C ALA A 229 14.30 14.29 8.37
N TYR A 230 13.30 15.07 8.79
CA TYR A 230 12.29 14.70 9.77
C TYR A 230 10.94 14.52 9.08
N GLU A 231 10.36 13.33 9.23
CA GLU A 231 8.96 13.10 8.88
C GLU A 231 8.09 13.54 10.05
N LEU A 232 7.26 14.55 9.85
CA LEU A 232 6.32 15.05 10.83
C LEU A 232 5.04 14.23 10.67
N PHE A 233 4.67 13.48 11.71
CA PHE A 233 3.57 12.50 11.70
C PHE A 233 3.88 11.26 10.84
N ASN A 234 2.89 10.39 10.63
CA ASN A 234 2.92 9.22 9.75
C ASN A 234 1.52 9.10 9.12
N GLU A 235 1.38 8.62 7.87
CA GLU A 235 0.09 8.39 7.16
C GLU A 235 -1.09 9.32 7.52
N VAL A 236 -0.87 10.62 7.71
CA VAL A 236 -1.78 11.43 8.53
C VAL A 236 -3.20 11.51 7.98
N GLY A 237 -4.18 11.23 8.85
CA GLY A 237 -5.61 11.45 8.63
C GLY A 237 -6.24 12.19 9.81
N PHE A 238 -7.12 13.15 9.55
CA PHE A 238 -7.57 14.11 10.57
C PHE A 238 -9.05 14.46 10.43
N THR A 239 -9.84 14.26 11.50
CA THR A 239 -11.19 14.85 11.66
C THR A 239 -11.55 14.96 13.14
N ASP A 240 -11.61 16.18 13.69
CA ASP A 240 -11.87 16.42 15.11
C ASP A 240 -13.27 17.03 15.36
N TYR A 241 -14.14 16.31 16.04
CA TYR A 241 -15.49 16.72 16.45
C TYR A 241 -15.52 17.26 17.90
N GLY A 242 -14.36 17.51 18.50
CA GLY A 242 -14.24 18.10 19.82
C GLY A 242 -14.81 19.51 19.92
N ALA A 243 -15.11 19.95 21.14
CA ALA A 243 -15.77 21.23 21.39
C ALA A 243 -15.01 22.45 20.84
N SER A 244 -13.68 22.44 20.85
CA SER A 244 -12.85 23.55 20.31
C SER A 244 -12.86 23.58 18.79
N ALA A 245 -12.66 22.43 18.13
CA ALA A 245 -12.75 22.32 16.67
C ALA A 245 -14.15 22.73 16.16
N LEU A 246 -15.23 22.30 16.84
CA LEU A 246 -16.60 22.73 16.52
C LEU A 246 -16.80 24.23 16.69
N ALA A 247 -16.24 24.83 17.75
CA ALA A 247 -16.30 26.28 17.95
C ALA A 247 -15.58 27.05 16.84
N ALA A 248 -14.38 26.59 16.44
CA ALA A 248 -13.61 27.17 15.34
C ALA A 248 -14.34 27.06 13.99
N PHE A 249 -14.93 25.90 13.71
CA PHE A 249 -15.74 25.70 12.51
C PHE A 249 -16.97 26.62 12.48
N ARG A 250 -17.73 26.68 13.59
CA ARG A 250 -18.89 27.57 13.74
C ARG A 250 -18.52 29.04 13.50
N ALA A 251 -17.37 29.47 14.01
CA ALA A 251 -16.87 30.82 13.77
C ALA A 251 -16.53 31.05 12.29
N GLN A 252 -15.89 30.08 11.62
CA GLN A 252 -15.56 30.16 10.20
C GLN A 252 -16.83 30.27 9.33
N VAL A 253 -17.80 29.38 9.52
CA VAL A 253 -19.03 29.38 8.71
C VAL A 253 -19.91 30.59 9.01
N MET A 254 -19.90 31.10 10.25
CA MET A 254 -20.54 32.36 10.59
C MET A 254 -19.93 33.53 9.83
N ALA A 255 -18.61 33.58 9.71
CA ALA A 255 -17.92 34.61 8.93
C ALA A 255 -18.20 34.48 7.42
N GLN A 256 -18.28 33.26 6.91
CA GLN A 256 -18.48 32.98 5.48
C GLN A 256 -19.91 33.27 5.00
N HIS A 257 -20.92 32.79 5.75
CA HIS A 257 -22.34 32.90 5.34
C HIS A 257 -23.05 34.13 5.91
N GLN A 258 -22.46 34.78 6.91
CA GLN A 258 -22.96 35.96 7.62
C GLN A 258 -24.24 35.73 8.45
N THR A 259 -25.23 34.99 7.94
CA THR A 259 -26.46 34.63 8.67
C THR A 259 -26.75 33.13 8.58
N ILE A 260 -27.45 32.59 9.58
CA ILE A 260 -27.77 31.16 9.64
C ILE A 260 -28.76 30.75 8.54
N GLU A 261 -29.63 31.67 8.12
CA GLU A 261 -30.58 31.44 7.02
C GLU A 261 -29.86 31.26 5.69
N ALA A 262 -28.82 32.06 5.43
CA ALA A 262 -27.98 31.93 4.24
C ALA A 262 -27.22 30.59 4.25
N ALA A 263 -26.64 30.23 5.39
CA ALA A 263 -25.94 28.96 5.58
C ALA A 263 -26.88 27.76 5.38
N ASN A 264 -28.05 27.77 6.03
CA ASN A 264 -29.08 26.74 5.88
C ASN A 264 -29.55 26.58 4.44
N LYS A 265 -29.70 27.68 3.71
CA LYS A 265 -30.05 27.65 2.28
C LYS A 265 -28.95 27.00 1.45
N ALA A 266 -27.68 27.28 1.73
CA ALA A 266 -26.55 26.67 1.02
C ALA A 266 -26.43 25.17 1.33
N TRP A 267 -26.67 24.79 2.58
CA TRP A 267 -26.50 23.41 3.04
C TRP A 267 -27.73 22.53 2.87
N GLY A 268 -28.90 23.10 2.61
CA GLY A 268 -30.16 22.38 2.66
C GLY A 268 -30.48 21.89 4.08
N THR A 269 -30.17 22.71 5.09
CA THR A 269 -30.35 22.39 6.52
C THR A 269 -31.32 23.39 7.19
N ALA A 270 -31.54 23.26 8.49
CA ALA A 270 -32.47 24.10 9.25
C ALA A 270 -32.02 24.41 10.69
N PHE A 271 -30.72 24.64 10.91
CA PHE A 271 -30.20 25.05 12.23
C PHE A 271 -30.80 26.40 12.68
N LYS A 272 -31.14 26.57 13.96
CA LYS A 272 -31.76 27.83 14.44
C LYS A 272 -30.72 28.93 14.69
N SER A 273 -29.47 28.53 14.92
CA SER A 273 -28.35 29.45 15.10
C SER A 273 -27.03 28.76 14.76
N PHE A 274 -25.96 29.54 14.57
CA PHE A 274 -24.62 28.98 14.40
C PHE A 274 -24.15 28.14 15.59
N ALA A 275 -24.67 28.38 16.80
CA ALA A 275 -24.32 27.60 17.99
C ALA A 275 -24.83 26.14 17.92
N GLU A 276 -25.85 25.87 17.11
CA GLU A 276 -26.42 24.53 16.92
C GLU A 276 -25.78 23.78 15.74
N VAL A 277 -24.95 24.45 14.92
CA VAL A 277 -24.37 23.84 13.71
C VAL A 277 -23.48 22.67 14.10
N GLU A 278 -23.80 21.49 13.57
CA GLU A 278 -23.04 20.25 13.74
C GLU A 278 -22.76 19.66 12.35
N PRO A 279 -21.50 19.39 12.00
CA PRO A 279 -21.18 18.73 10.74
C PRO A 279 -21.61 17.26 10.77
N PRO A 280 -21.85 16.63 9.61
CA PRO A 280 -22.14 15.21 9.54
C PRO A 280 -21.08 14.37 10.25
N ARG A 281 -21.53 13.47 11.12
CA ARG A 281 -20.66 12.57 11.88
C ARG A 281 -20.56 11.21 11.18
N LYS A 282 -19.38 10.62 11.31
CA LYS A 282 -18.98 9.32 10.74
C LYS A 282 -19.96 8.17 11.01
N GLY A 283 -20.16 7.30 10.02
CA GLY A 283 -20.79 5.99 10.14
C GLY A 283 -19.87 4.82 9.72
N ASN A 284 -20.10 3.64 10.30
CA ASN A 284 -19.43 2.35 10.08
C ASN A 284 -18.25 2.26 9.07
N GLY A 285 -17.07 2.71 9.48
CA GLY A 285 -15.78 2.45 8.82
C GLY A 285 -14.62 2.70 9.79
N GLY A 286 -13.52 1.94 9.78
CA GLY A 286 -12.36 2.18 10.67
C GLY A 286 -11.73 3.58 10.49
N ASP A 287 -10.87 4.04 11.41
CA ASP A 287 -9.98 5.25 11.42
C ASP A 287 -10.38 6.59 10.69
N ALA A 288 -9.76 7.74 11.00
CA ALA A 288 -10.01 9.02 10.28
C ALA A 288 -9.75 8.88 8.76
N SER A 289 -8.86 7.96 8.39
CA SER A 289 -8.51 7.65 7.00
C SER A 289 -9.59 6.93 6.22
N PHE A 290 -10.72 6.52 6.82
CA PHE A 290 -11.76 5.73 6.13
C PHE A 290 -13.19 6.10 6.53
N THR A 291 -13.51 7.40 6.55
CA THR A 291 -14.85 7.89 6.91
C THR A 291 -15.90 7.54 5.84
N VAL A 292 -16.93 6.80 6.25
CA VAL A 292 -18.13 6.47 5.46
C VAL A 292 -19.32 7.18 6.11
N LEU A 293 -20.05 8.05 5.42
CA LEU A 293 -21.18 8.78 6.04
C LEU A 293 -22.55 8.18 5.71
N GLY A 294 -22.62 7.37 4.65
CA GLY A 294 -23.88 6.94 4.06
C GLY A 294 -24.61 8.06 3.31
N LYS A 295 -25.68 7.73 2.59
CA LYS A 295 -26.34 8.66 1.64
C LYS A 295 -27.26 9.72 2.27
N ASN A 296 -27.51 9.62 3.58
CA ASN A 296 -28.40 10.51 4.30
C ASN A 296 -27.58 11.56 5.06
N VAL A 297 -26.86 12.46 4.39
CA VAL A 297 -26.20 13.60 5.04
C VAL A 297 -26.22 14.83 4.11
N SER A 298 -26.11 16.03 4.66
CA SER A 298 -25.91 17.23 3.84
C SER A 298 -24.51 17.22 3.20
N GLN A 299 -24.45 16.93 1.90
CA GLN A 299 -23.21 16.96 1.12
C GLN A 299 -22.51 18.34 1.13
N PRO A 300 -23.20 19.48 0.98
CA PRO A 300 -22.55 20.80 1.07
C PRO A 300 -21.95 21.09 2.45
N LEU A 301 -22.67 20.79 3.55
CA LEU A 301 -22.15 20.99 4.90
C LEU A 301 -20.93 20.09 5.16
N TRP A 302 -20.98 18.85 4.68
CA TRP A 302 -19.85 17.93 4.73
C TRP A 302 -18.61 18.48 4.00
N LEU A 303 -18.79 19.03 2.80
CA LEU A 303 -17.71 19.64 2.02
C LEU A 303 -17.05 20.81 2.77
N GLU A 304 -17.85 21.68 3.40
CA GLU A 304 -17.32 22.78 4.20
C GLU A 304 -16.54 22.28 5.43
N TRP A 305 -17.06 21.25 6.10
CA TRP A 305 -16.37 20.61 7.22
C TRP A 305 -15.05 19.96 6.81
N LEU A 306 -15.02 19.28 5.66
CA LEU A 306 -13.81 18.67 5.12
C LEU A 306 -12.75 19.74 4.78
N LYS A 307 -13.16 20.83 4.10
CA LYS A 307 -12.26 21.96 3.79
C LYS A 307 -11.74 22.66 5.04
N PHE A 308 -12.59 22.82 6.07
CA PHE A 308 -12.17 23.28 7.39
C PHE A 308 -11.10 22.35 7.97
N SER A 309 -11.35 21.04 7.97
CA SER A 309 -10.42 20.04 8.50
C SER A 309 -9.07 20.05 7.75
N GLU A 310 -9.08 20.17 6.42
CA GLU A 310 -7.88 20.26 5.57
C GLU A 310 -7.05 21.51 5.85
N LYS A 311 -7.70 22.66 6.03
CA LYS A 311 -7.01 23.89 6.43
C LYS A 311 -6.42 23.75 7.83
N HIS A 312 -7.20 23.16 8.74
CA HIS A 312 -6.85 23.08 10.14
C HIS A 312 -5.70 22.10 10.43
N SER A 313 -5.63 20.98 9.70
CA SER A 313 -4.48 20.09 9.72
C SER A 313 -3.23 20.75 9.16
N ALA A 314 -3.34 21.51 8.06
CA ALA A 314 -2.22 22.27 7.49
C ALA A 314 -1.64 23.30 8.49
N GLU A 315 -2.48 23.99 9.26
CA GLU A 315 -2.01 24.89 10.33
C GLU A 315 -1.20 24.16 11.41
N ALA A 316 -1.60 22.94 11.77
CA ALA A 316 -0.87 22.11 12.71
C ALA A 316 0.49 21.65 12.16
N PHE A 317 0.53 21.29 10.88
CA PHE A 317 1.75 20.89 10.19
C PHE A 317 2.76 22.03 10.15
N GLN A 318 2.32 23.24 9.78
CA GLN A 318 3.15 24.44 9.80
C GLN A 318 3.74 24.71 11.18
N LYS A 319 2.96 24.51 12.25
CA LYS A 319 3.40 24.74 13.62
C LYS A 319 4.47 23.73 14.07
N SER A 320 4.32 22.44 13.70
CA SER A 320 5.33 21.41 13.97
C SER A 320 6.59 21.62 13.15
N ALA A 321 6.47 21.93 11.86
CA ALA A 321 7.59 22.22 10.97
C ALA A 321 8.39 23.44 11.46
N ALA A 322 7.72 24.49 11.90
CA ALA A 322 8.36 25.68 12.45
C ALA A 322 9.19 25.37 13.71
N LEU A 323 8.73 24.45 14.58
CA LEU A 323 9.50 24.02 15.76
C LEU A 323 10.78 23.28 15.35
N VAL A 324 10.69 22.35 14.39
CA VAL A 324 11.85 21.59 13.89
C VAL A 324 12.83 22.53 13.20
N ASN A 325 12.36 23.37 12.28
CA ASN A 325 13.21 24.30 11.52
C ASN A 325 13.89 25.35 12.41
N ALA A 326 13.24 25.77 13.50
CA ALA A 326 13.84 26.68 14.46
C ALA A 326 15.01 26.05 15.25
N TYR A 327 15.01 24.73 15.41
CA TYR A 327 16.05 24.01 16.14
C TYR A 327 17.10 23.39 15.21
N ASP A 328 16.69 22.65 14.19
CA ASP A 328 17.58 21.98 13.25
C ASP A 328 17.35 22.48 11.81
N PRO A 329 17.76 23.71 11.47
CA PRO A 329 17.54 24.31 10.15
C PRO A 329 18.33 23.63 9.01
N ASN A 330 19.21 22.68 9.34
CA ASN A 330 20.03 21.95 8.37
C ASN A 330 19.38 20.64 7.91
N ALA A 331 18.30 20.20 8.58
CA ALA A 331 17.52 19.03 8.18
C ALA A 331 16.28 19.47 7.40
N TYR A 332 15.84 18.64 6.47
CA TYR A 332 14.59 18.84 5.74
C TYR A 332 13.37 18.37 6.56
N THR A 333 12.19 18.88 6.25
CA THR A 333 10.91 18.36 6.77
C THR A 333 10.06 17.75 5.67
N THR A 334 9.34 16.70 6.03
CA THR A 334 8.33 16.03 5.21
C THR A 334 7.22 15.50 6.11
N ILE A 335 6.12 15.03 5.55
CA ILE A 335 4.93 14.51 6.22
C ILE A 335 4.40 13.36 5.35
N GLN A 336 4.40 12.14 5.87
CA GLN A 336 3.75 11.04 5.15
C GLN A 336 2.23 11.17 5.26
N THR A 337 1.54 11.01 4.12
CA THR A 337 0.08 10.89 4.08
C THR A 337 -0.33 9.77 3.14
N HIS A 338 -1.34 9.00 3.55
CA HIS A 338 -1.90 7.97 2.70
C HIS A 338 -2.63 8.59 1.49
N CYS A 339 -3.20 9.81 1.62
CA CYS A 339 -4.03 10.54 0.62
C CYS A 339 -5.07 9.72 -0.19
N GLN A 340 -5.30 8.46 0.18
CA GLN A 340 -6.24 7.51 -0.39
C GLN A 340 -6.08 7.25 -1.90
N TYR A 341 -4.86 7.25 -2.45
CA TYR A 341 -4.60 6.95 -3.87
C TYR A 341 -5.04 5.55 -4.33
N PHE A 342 -5.24 4.59 -3.42
CA PHE A 342 -5.84 3.30 -3.75
C PHE A 342 -7.37 3.36 -3.95
N TYR A 343 -7.98 4.36 -3.34
CA TYR A 343 -9.40 4.58 -3.18
C TYR A 343 -9.81 5.88 -3.87
N ASP A 344 -11.06 6.32 -3.69
CA ASP A 344 -11.37 7.70 -4.07
C ASP A 344 -10.75 8.64 -3.05
N TYR A 345 -10.19 9.77 -3.50
CA TYR A 345 -9.77 10.83 -2.59
C TYR A 345 -10.96 11.23 -1.72
N GLY A 346 -10.87 10.95 -0.42
CA GLY A 346 -12.01 11.01 0.49
C GLY A 346 -11.73 11.84 1.74
N ALA A 347 -12.48 11.51 2.77
CA ALA A 347 -12.74 12.27 3.99
C ALA A 347 -11.61 12.30 5.04
N HIS A 348 -10.34 12.29 4.61
CA HIS A 348 -9.19 12.18 5.52
C HIS A 348 -8.67 13.54 6.04
N GLY A 349 -9.22 14.66 5.57
CA GLY A 349 -8.93 15.99 6.14
C GLY A 349 -7.52 16.51 5.90
N VAL A 350 -6.85 16.10 4.82
CA VAL A 350 -5.52 16.59 4.42
C VAL A 350 -5.53 16.94 2.94
N ASN A 351 -5.31 18.21 2.59
CA ASN A 351 -5.20 18.63 1.19
C ASN A 351 -3.74 18.57 0.72
N PRO A 352 -3.42 17.90 -0.41
CA PRO A 352 -2.06 17.78 -0.93
C PRO A 352 -1.34 19.11 -1.12
N MET A 353 -2.02 20.13 -1.66
CA MET A 353 -1.43 21.44 -1.91
C MET A 353 -1.13 22.19 -0.60
N LEU A 354 -2.09 22.24 0.35
CA LEU A 354 -1.91 22.90 1.64
C LEU A 354 -0.85 22.21 2.49
N LYS A 355 -0.86 20.87 2.53
CA LYS A 355 0.15 20.04 3.19
C LYS A 355 1.55 20.40 2.70
N SER A 356 1.73 20.45 1.38
CA SER A 356 3.03 20.72 0.75
C SER A 356 3.66 22.05 1.18
N GLN A 357 2.91 23.00 1.71
CA GLN A 357 3.45 24.28 2.18
C GLN A 357 4.26 24.14 3.49
N SER A 358 4.19 22.98 4.16
CA SER A 358 4.84 22.70 5.45
C SER A 358 6.04 21.75 5.34
N GLU A 359 6.45 21.42 4.12
CA GLU A 359 7.46 20.40 3.83
C GLU A 359 8.48 20.91 2.80
N ASP A 360 9.71 20.43 2.86
CA ASP A 360 10.77 20.74 1.89
C ASP A 360 10.68 19.86 0.63
N PHE A 361 10.26 18.61 0.80
CA PHE A 361 9.86 17.69 -0.27
C PHE A 361 8.54 17.03 0.10
N TYR A 362 7.78 16.58 -0.89
CA TYR A 362 6.45 16.02 -0.66
C TYR A 362 6.55 14.54 -0.30
N GLY A 363 6.14 14.19 0.91
CA GLY A 363 5.95 12.81 1.36
C GLY A 363 4.57 12.25 0.99
N ASP A 364 4.53 11.03 0.48
CA ASP A 364 3.30 10.28 0.27
C ASP A 364 3.48 8.78 0.54
N GLU A 365 2.40 8.04 0.53
CA GLU A 365 2.46 6.59 0.41
C GLU A 365 1.88 6.23 -0.95
N SER A 366 2.60 5.46 -1.76
CA SER A 366 2.03 4.92 -2.99
C SER A 366 2.57 3.52 -3.29
N SER A 367 1.73 2.51 -3.41
CA SER A 367 2.14 1.11 -3.54
C SER A 367 1.63 0.51 -4.84
N ILE A 368 2.29 -0.55 -5.31
CA ILE A 368 1.90 -1.25 -6.54
C ILE A 368 1.83 -2.76 -6.33
N THR A 369 0.81 -3.38 -6.91
CA THR A 369 0.72 -4.83 -7.03
C THR A 369 0.68 -5.20 -8.49
N TYR A 370 1.70 -5.92 -8.98
CA TYR A 370 1.75 -6.36 -10.36
C TYR A 370 0.80 -7.54 -10.57
N GLN A 371 -0.13 -7.39 -11.50
CA GLN A 371 -1.07 -8.44 -11.88
C GLN A 371 -0.54 -9.14 -13.12
N TYR A 372 -0.39 -10.46 -13.06
CA TYR A 372 0.12 -11.23 -14.20
C TYR A 372 -0.78 -11.08 -15.44
N GLN A 373 -0.16 -10.86 -16.59
CA GLN A 373 -0.86 -10.72 -17.88
C GLN A 373 -0.49 -11.86 -18.82
N VAL A 374 -1.49 -12.36 -19.55
CA VAL A 374 -1.34 -13.43 -20.53
C VAL A 374 -1.33 -12.81 -21.92
N GLU A 375 -0.33 -13.15 -22.75
CA GLU A 375 -0.24 -12.61 -24.11
C GLU A 375 -1.49 -12.97 -24.93
N GLY A 376 -2.18 -11.95 -25.43
CA GLY A 376 -3.41 -12.08 -26.22
C GLY A 376 -4.70 -12.22 -25.41
N GLU A 377 -4.61 -12.33 -24.08
CA GLU A 377 -5.75 -12.40 -23.15
C GLU A 377 -5.53 -11.39 -21.99
N GLU A 378 -5.01 -10.20 -22.32
CA GLU A 378 -4.69 -9.19 -21.31
C GLU A 378 -5.93 -8.58 -20.65
N SER A 379 -5.90 -8.41 -19.34
CA SER A 379 -6.92 -7.71 -18.57
C SER A 379 -6.62 -6.22 -18.51
N GLN A 380 -7.35 -5.42 -19.29
CA GLN A 380 -7.30 -3.94 -19.19
C GLN A 380 -7.68 -3.47 -17.77
N LYS A 381 -8.59 -4.18 -17.10
CA LYS A 381 -9.03 -3.85 -15.73
C LYS A 381 -7.87 -3.96 -14.74
N ASP A 382 -7.09 -5.04 -14.82
CA ASP A 382 -5.91 -5.22 -13.97
C ASP A 382 -4.77 -4.28 -14.34
N ILE A 383 -4.57 -4.00 -15.62
CA ILE A 383 -3.62 -2.98 -16.07
C ILE A 383 -4.02 -1.62 -15.49
N ASN A 384 -5.29 -1.24 -15.54
CA ASN A 384 -5.77 -0.01 -14.92
C ASN A 384 -5.52 -0.01 -13.40
N LYS A 385 -5.65 -1.13 -12.70
CA LYS A 385 -5.29 -1.20 -11.26
C LYS A 385 -3.80 -0.90 -11.03
N MET A 386 -2.91 -1.41 -11.88
CA MET A 386 -1.47 -1.12 -11.79
C MET A 386 -1.15 0.35 -12.09
N LEU A 387 -1.90 1.00 -12.98
CA LEU A 387 -1.70 2.41 -13.35
C LEU A 387 -2.20 3.42 -12.30
N ARG A 388 -2.98 3.00 -11.28
CA ARG A 388 -3.58 3.92 -10.30
C ARG A 388 -2.54 4.71 -9.49
N SER A 389 -1.51 4.05 -8.98
CA SER A 389 -0.45 4.72 -8.22
C SER A 389 0.33 5.69 -9.12
N LEU A 390 0.55 5.35 -10.38
CA LEU A 390 1.26 6.20 -11.33
C LEU A 390 0.43 7.45 -11.71
N LEU A 391 -0.89 7.31 -11.86
CA LEU A 391 -1.81 8.44 -12.01
C LEU A 391 -1.72 9.41 -10.82
N TRP A 392 -1.61 8.88 -9.60
CA TRP A 392 -1.43 9.71 -8.40
C TRP A 392 -0.08 10.46 -8.42
N LEU A 393 1.02 9.80 -8.79
CA LEU A 393 2.33 10.44 -8.94
C LEU A 393 2.34 11.53 -10.03
N ASP A 394 1.62 11.31 -11.13
CA ASP A 394 1.44 12.32 -12.17
C ASP A 394 0.63 13.52 -11.68
N TYR A 395 -0.42 13.28 -10.87
CA TYR A 395 -1.18 14.36 -10.26
C TYR A 395 -0.30 15.22 -9.35
N LEU A 396 0.49 14.60 -8.47
CA LEU A 396 1.46 15.29 -7.61
C LEU A 396 2.48 16.09 -8.43
N SER A 397 3.03 15.49 -9.49
CA SER A 397 3.93 16.19 -10.42
C SER A 397 3.29 17.43 -11.05
N GLY A 398 1.99 17.34 -11.37
CA GLY A 398 1.20 18.43 -11.94
C GLY A 398 0.95 19.60 -11.00
N ILE A 399 0.84 19.33 -9.70
CA ILE A 399 0.60 20.35 -8.67
C ILE A 399 1.89 20.83 -7.99
N LEU A 400 2.98 20.05 -8.04
CA LEU A 400 4.26 20.32 -7.36
C LEU A 400 5.49 20.24 -8.29
N PRO A 401 5.53 20.97 -9.43
CA PRO A 401 6.58 20.81 -10.43
C PRO A 401 8.00 21.12 -9.95
N ALA A 402 8.14 22.03 -8.97
CA ALA A 402 9.42 22.50 -8.47
C ALA A 402 9.87 21.81 -7.18
N LYS A 403 9.05 20.90 -6.63
CA LYS A 403 9.32 20.22 -5.36
C LYS A 403 9.61 18.73 -5.62
N PRO A 404 10.66 18.15 -5.02
CA PRO A 404 10.84 16.70 -5.04
C PRO A 404 9.64 16.03 -4.37
N GLN A 405 9.24 14.87 -4.89
CA GLN A 405 8.25 14.02 -4.25
C GLN A 405 8.93 12.68 -3.97
N ALA A 406 8.63 12.09 -2.82
CA ALA A 406 9.12 10.78 -2.46
C ALA A 406 8.03 10.01 -1.71
N SER A 407 7.74 8.78 -2.14
CA SER A 407 6.87 7.90 -1.36
C SER A 407 7.66 7.29 -0.19
N GLU A 408 7.22 7.60 1.03
CA GLU A 408 7.89 7.32 2.32
C GLU A 408 7.50 5.97 2.91
N GLU A 409 6.41 5.40 2.41
CA GLU A 409 6.03 4.01 2.58
C GLU A 409 5.52 3.47 1.24
N THR A 410 6.12 2.39 0.75
CA THR A 410 5.75 1.77 -0.53
C THR A 410 5.94 0.27 -0.51
N CYS A 411 4.80 -0.43 -0.56
CA CYS A 411 4.73 -1.85 -0.82
C CYS A 411 4.82 -2.14 -2.32
N VAL A 412 5.57 -3.19 -2.66
CA VAL A 412 5.58 -3.80 -3.99
C VAL A 412 5.36 -5.30 -3.84
N SER A 413 4.44 -5.88 -4.62
CA SER A 413 4.18 -7.32 -4.55
C SER A 413 3.61 -7.93 -5.82
N GLY A 414 3.79 -9.25 -5.97
CA GLY A 414 3.09 -10.05 -6.97
C GLY A 414 1.63 -10.31 -6.58
N GLY A 415 0.73 -10.11 -7.54
CA GLY A 415 -0.69 -10.42 -7.44
C GLY A 415 -1.01 -11.87 -7.76
N PHE A 416 -2.25 -12.26 -7.47
CA PHE A 416 -2.80 -13.50 -8.01
C PHE A 416 -3.08 -13.35 -9.50
N VAL A 417 -3.11 -14.46 -10.22
CA VAL A 417 -3.72 -14.47 -11.54
C VAL A 417 -5.22 -14.13 -11.39
N SER A 418 -5.69 -13.07 -12.05
CA SER A 418 -7.11 -12.68 -11.97
C SER A 418 -7.99 -13.75 -12.58
N LEU A 419 -8.93 -14.27 -11.80
CA LEU A 419 -9.85 -15.31 -12.26
C LEU A 419 -10.92 -14.80 -13.23
N GLU A 420 -11.16 -13.50 -13.27
CA GLU A 420 -12.24 -12.90 -14.06
C GLU A 420 -11.96 -12.97 -15.56
N ASP A 421 -10.69 -12.76 -15.94
CA ASP A 421 -10.24 -12.55 -17.31
C ASP A 421 -9.39 -13.71 -17.86
N LEU A 422 -9.37 -14.85 -17.16
CA LEU A 422 -8.71 -16.05 -17.67
C LEU A 422 -9.40 -16.55 -18.95
N PRO A 423 -8.66 -17.19 -19.87
CA PRO A 423 -9.27 -17.91 -20.99
C PRO A 423 -10.09 -19.09 -20.45
N LYS A 424 -11.39 -18.83 -20.26
CA LYS A 424 -12.36 -19.75 -19.67
C LYS A 424 -12.53 -20.98 -20.57
N VAL A 425 -12.28 -22.16 -20.02
CA VAL A 425 -12.66 -23.43 -20.67
C VAL A 425 -14.12 -23.76 -20.35
N VAL A 426 -14.49 -23.61 -19.07
CA VAL A 426 -15.88 -23.76 -18.60
C VAL A 426 -16.17 -22.66 -17.59
N ASP A 427 -17.09 -21.76 -17.93
CA ASP A 427 -17.64 -20.79 -16.98
C ASP A 427 -18.80 -21.41 -16.21
N MET A 428 -18.67 -21.46 -14.87
CA MET A 428 -19.67 -22.05 -13.98
C MET A 428 -20.48 -20.95 -13.26
N ARG A 429 -20.36 -19.69 -13.65
CA ARG A 429 -21.10 -18.55 -13.07
C ARG A 429 -22.45 -18.36 -13.76
N HIS A 430 -23.43 -19.15 -13.36
CA HIS A 430 -24.79 -19.12 -13.91
C HIS A 430 -25.82 -19.65 -12.92
N ASP A 431 -27.11 -19.62 -13.29
CA ASP A 431 -28.28 -20.00 -12.49
C ASP A 431 -28.63 -21.50 -12.45
N ARG A 432 -27.81 -22.35 -13.08
CA ARG A 432 -28.09 -23.78 -13.24
C ARG A 432 -27.54 -24.69 -12.13
N TRP A 433 -26.96 -24.14 -11.05
CA TRP A 433 -26.44 -24.96 -9.96
C TRP A 433 -27.58 -25.62 -9.19
N LYS A 434 -27.45 -26.91 -8.86
CA LYS A 434 -28.35 -27.60 -7.93
C LYS A 434 -27.95 -27.27 -6.49
N PHE A 435 -28.94 -27.01 -5.64
CA PHE A 435 -28.74 -26.51 -4.28
C PHE A 435 -29.63 -27.22 -3.26
N MET A 436 -29.06 -27.58 -2.12
CA MET A 436 -29.77 -28.24 -1.01
C MET A 436 -29.30 -27.68 0.34
N PRO A 437 -30.17 -26.99 1.10
CA PRO A 437 -29.93 -26.69 2.51
C PRO A 437 -29.78 -27.98 3.32
N ASP A 438 -28.74 -28.07 4.15
CA ASP A 438 -28.39 -29.26 4.92
C ASP A 438 -27.86 -28.83 6.30
N ASN A 439 -28.68 -28.09 7.05
CA ASN A 439 -28.32 -27.57 8.38
C ASN A 439 -28.00 -28.67 9.40
N GLU A 440 -28.45 -29.91 9.16
CA GLU A 440 -28.17 -31.09 9.98
C GLU A 440 -26.86 -31.80 9.59
N GLU A 441 -26.18 -31.34 8.53
CA GLU A 441 -24.90 -31.84 8.02
C GLU A 441 -24.94 -33.35 7.66
N VAL A 442 -26.08 -33.86 7.15
CA VAL A 442 -26.28 -35.28 6.83
C VAL A 442 -25.88 -35.66 5.39
N GLY A 443 -25.70 -34.67 4.52
CA GLY A 443 -25.52 -34.83 3.08
C GLY A 443 -24.27 -35.62 2.68
N LEU A 444 -23.18 -35.51 3.44
CA LEU A 444 -21.97 -36.31 3.18
C LEU A 444 -22.25 -37.80 3.36
N LYS A 445 -22.96 -38.18 4.43
CA LYS A 445 -23.36 -39.57 4.70
C LYS A 445 -24.42 -40.06 3.71
N ALA A 446 -25.28 -39.17 3.23
CA ALA A 446 -26.27 -39.45 2.19
C ALA A 446 -25.65 -39.56 0.77
N GLY A 447 -24.35 -39.28 0.62
CA GLY A 447 -23.63 -39.45 -0.64
C GLY A 447 -23.80 -38.29 -1.63
N PHE A 448 -24.12 -37.08 -1.17
CA PHE A 448 -24.34 -35.92 -2.05
C PHE A 448 -23.11 -35.55 -2.90
N ALA A 449 -21.90 -35.93 -2.46
CA ALA A 449 -20.68 -35.76 -3.24
C ALA A 449 -20.52 -36.77 -4.39
N ASN A 450 -21.24 -37.89 -4.36
CA ASN A 450 -21.06 -38.99 -5.32
C ASN A 450 -21.54 -38.58 -6.72
N PRO A 451 -20.87 -39.03 -7.79
CA PRO A 451 -21.27 -38.69 -9.16
C PRO A 451 -22.67 -39.25 -9.52
N ASP A 452 -23.02 -40.44 -9.01
CA ASP A 452 -24.28 -41.12 -9.34
C ASP A 452 -25.47 -40.73 -8.45
N PHE A 453 -25.31 -39.75 -7.55
CA PHE A 453 -26.41 -39.26 -6.71
C PHE A 453 -27.46 -38.53 -7.58
N ASP A 454 -28.75 -38.81 -7.33
CA ASP A 454 -29.87 -38.19 -8.04
C ASP A 454 -30.29 -36.87 -7.39
N ASP A 455 -29.89 -35.74 -7.97
CA ASP A 455 -30.23 -34.39 -7.52
C ASP A 455 -31.35 -33.73 -8.32
N ARG A 456 -32.14 -34.49 -9.09
CA ARG A 456 -33.23 -33.92 -9.89
C ARG A 456 -34.26 -33.17 -9.03
N SER A 457 -34.42 -33.60 -7.77
CA SER A 457 -35.30 -32.97 -6.78
C SER A 457 -34.72 -31.70 -6.14
N TRP A 458 -33.44 -31.39 -6.36
CA TRP A 458 -32.81 -30.20 -5.80
C TRP A 458 -33.25 -28.95 -6.55
N GLN A 459 -33.46 -27.88 -5.79
CA GLN A 459 -33.73 -26.55 -6.33
C GLN A 459 -32.51 -26.00 -7.07
N THR A 460 -32.73 -25.06 -7.98
CA THR A 460 -31.64 -24.35 -8.65
C THR A 460 -31.26 -23.08 -7.89
N ILE A 461 -30.01 -22.65 -8.00
CA ILE A 461 -29.51 -21.42 -7.39
C ILE A 461 -28.54 -20.70 -8.33
N SER A 462 -28.48 -19.38 -8.23
CA SER A 462 -27.54 -18.53 -8.93
C SER A 462 -26.19 -18.48 -8.23
N VAL A 463 -25.14 -18.56 -9.06
CA VAL A 463 -23.74 -18.38 -8.68
C VAL A 463 -23.10 -17.40 -9.67
N PRO A 464 -22.38 -16.36 -9.22
CA PRO A 464 -22.14 -16.01 -7.82
C PRO A 464 -23.30 -15.25 -7.19
N ASP A 465 -23.67 -15.59 -5.95
CA ASP A 465 -24.49 -14.77 -5.05
C ASP A 465 -24.52 -15.42 -3.64
N MET A 466 -25.06 -14.71 -2.66
CA MET A 466 -25.38 -15.27 -1.35
C MET A 466 -26.70 -16.06 -1.40
N TRP A 467 -26.76 -17.21 -0.75
CA TRP A 467 -28.03 -17.96 -0.68
C TRP A 467 -29.12 -17.20 0.10
N ALA A 468 -28.73 -16.29 1.00
CA ALA A 468 -29.67 -15.45 1.74
C ALA A 468 -30.44 -14.47 0.85
N ASN A 469 -29.78 -13.93 -0.20
CA ASN A 469 -30.41 -13.06 -1.19
C ASN A 469 -31.40 -13.84 -2.08
N GLN A 470 -31.26 -15.17 -2.10
CA GLN A 470 -32.03 -16.09 -2.93
C GLN A 470 -33.07 -16.89 -2.12
N GLY A 471 -33.44 -16.39 -0.93
CA GLY A 471 -34.53 -16.96 -0.12
C GLY A 471 -34.10 -17.95 0.98
N HIS A 472 -32.80 -18.07 1.26
CA HIS A 472 -32.27 -19.00 2.27
C HIS A 472 -31.53 -18.31 3.44
N PRO A 473 -32.13 -17.31 4.13
CA PRO A 473 -31.43 -16.53 5.15
C PRO A 473 -31.07 -17.33 6.41
N GLN A 474 -31.79 -18.42 6.70
CA GLN A 474 -31.57 -19.28 7.88
C GLN A 474 -30.72 -20.54 7.56
N THR A 475 -30.13 -20.61 6.37
CA THR A 475 -29.29 -21.74 5.97
C THR A 475 -27.85 -21.50 6.41
N ARG A 476 -27.40 -22.31 7.37
CA ARG A 476 -26.05 -22.34 7.92
C ARG A 476 -25.13 -23.24 7.10
N PHE A 477 -25.64 -24.36 6.62
CA PHE A 477 -24.90 -25.35 5.85
C PHE A 477 -25.70 -25.77 4.62
N ALA A 478 -25.04 -25.88 3.46
CA ALA A 478 -25.70 -26.31 2.23
C ALA A 478 -24.74 -26.99 1.25
N TRP A 479 -25.33 -27.71 0.30
CA TRP A 479 -24.64 -28.35 -0.83
C TRP A 479 -24.99 -27.70 -2.15
N TYR A 480 -24.00 -27.67 -3.03
CA TYR A 480 -24.09 -27.32 -4.44
C TYR A 480 -23.69 -28.54 -5.28
N ARG A 481 -24.37 -28.79 -6.40
CA ARG A 481 -23.97 -29.76 -7.44
C ARG A 481 -24.09 -29.16 -8.83
N LEU A 482 -23.12 -29.45 -9.70
CA LEU A 482 -23.12 -29.04 -11.11
C LEU A 482 -22.54 -30.15 -11.98
N HIS A 483 -23.28 -30.48 -13.04
CA HIS A 483 -22.78 -31.29 -14.16
C HIS A 483 -22.13 -30.39 -15.22
N PHE A 484 -20.95 -30.77 -15.71
CA PHE A 484 -20.26 -30.03 -16.75
C PHE A 484 -19.41 -30.94 -17.65
N SER A 485 -19.18 -30.48 -18.88
CA SER A 485 -18.32 -31.10 -19.88
C SER A 485 -17.14 -30.19 -20.21
N VAL A 486 -16.03 -30.78 -20.68
CA VAL A 486 -14.87 -30.02 -21.15
C VAL A 486 -14.78 -30.16 -22.67
N PRO A 487 -14.64 -29.06 -23.43
CA PRO A 487 -14.54 -29.14 -24.88
C PRO A 487 -13.33 -30.00 -25.33
N PRO A 488 -13.49 -30.88 -26.34
CA PRO A 488 -12.45 -31.83 -26.74
C PRO A 488 -11.08 -31.22 -27.06
N GLU A 489 -11.06 -30.00 -27.60
CA GLU A 489 -9.87 -29.23 -27.94
C GLU A 489 -9.00 -28.87 -26.72
N HIS A 490 -9.56 -28.89 -25.51
CA HIS A 490 -8.86 -28.57 -24.27
C HIS A 490 -8.42 -29.80 -23.48
N MET A 491 -8.89 -31.02 -23.81
CA MET A 491 -8.63 -32.25 -23.05
C MET A 491 -7.14 -32.66 -22.98
N ASN A 492 -6.32 -32.19 -23.93
CA ASN A 492 -4.88 -32.46 -23.97
C ASN A 492 -4.02 -31.33 -23.35
N ARG A 493 -4.67 -30.34 -22.73
CA ARG A 493 -4.00 -29.20 -22.08
C ARG A 493 -4.08 -29.36 -20.56
N PRO A 494 -3.16 -28.73 -19.79
CA PRO A 494 -3.34 -28.57 -18.37
C PRO A 494 -4.66 -27.83 -18.08
N LEU A 495 -5.46 -28.38 -17.17
CA LEU A 495 -6.76 -27.83 -16.76
C LEU A 495 -6.78 -27.62 -15.25
N TYR A 496 -7.28 -26.46 -14.86
CA TYR A 496 -7.36 -26.04 -13.46
C TYR A 496 -8.81 -25.71 -13.09
N LEU A 497 -9.32 -26.35 -12.04
CA LEU A 497 -10.53 -25.88 -11.37
C LEU A 497 -10.14 -24.70 -10.48
N ASN A 498 -10.51 -23.50 -10.91
CA ASN A 498 -10.24 -22.27 -10.20
C ASN A 498 -11.48 -21.78 -9.47
N GLY A 499 -11.28 -21.18 -8.30
CA GLY A 499 -12.37 -20.51 -7.60
C GLY A 499 -11.90 -19.55 -6.53
N SER A 500 -12.83 -18.69 -6.10
CA SER A 500 -12.62 -17.71 -5.04
C SER A 500 -13.94 -17.35 -4.37
N GLN A 501 -13.85 -16.86 -3.13
CA GLN A 501 -14.99 -16.34 -2.38
C GLN A 501 -16.10 -17.37 -2.10
N LEU A 502 -15.72 -18.61 -1.79
CA LEU A 502 -16.63 -19.62 -1.25
C LEU A 502 -16.71 -19.38 0.26
N ALA A 503 -17.91 -19.11 0.78
CA ALA A 503 -18.08 -18.63 2.15
C ALA A 503 -17.49 -19.57 3.21
N ASP A 504 -16.79 -19.00 4.19
CA ASP A 504 -16.07 -19.67 5.29
C ASP A 504 -15.39 -20.99 4.91
N GLN A 505 -16.04 -22.12 5.22
CA GLN A 505 -15.50 -23.46 5.03
C GLN A 505 -16.28 -24.18 3.94
N ALA A 506 -15.69 -24.24 2.75
CA ALA A 506 -16.17 -25.01 1.63
C ALA A 506 -15.32 -26.26 1.43
N VAL A 507 -15.95 -27.41 1.17
CA VAL A 507 -15.27 -28.64 0.77
C VAL A 507 -15.67 -28.98 -0.65
N ILE A 508 -14.68 -29.16 -1.52
CA ILE A 508 -14.86 -29.28 -2.97
C ILE A 508 -14.59 -30.72 -3.38
N TYR A 509 -15.53 -31.32 -4.09
CA TYR A 509 -15.47 -32.70 -4.60
C TYR A 509 -15.62 -32.70 -6.12
N LEU A 510 -14.73 -33.40 -6.81
CA LEU A 510 -14.86 -33.68 -8.24
C LEU A 510 -15.05 -35.18 -8.43
N ASN A 511 -16.15 -35.58 -9.06
CA ASN A 511 -16.47 -36.97 -9.34
C ASN A 511 -16.40 -37.86 -8.08
N GLY A 512 -16.90 -37.37 -6.94
CA GLY A 512 -16.87 -38.08 -5.64
C GLY A 512 -15.56 -37.99 -4.86
N ARG A 513 -14.49 -37.44 -5.44
CA ARG A 513 -13.19 -37.28 -4.76
C ARG A 513 -13.03 -35.87 -4.21
N GLN A 514 -12.80 -35.75 -2.90
CA GLN A 514 -12.43 -34.47 -2.28
C GLN A 514 -11.12 -33.94 -2.87
N LEU A 515 -11.15 -32.71 -3.37
CA LEU A 515 -10.00 -32.02 -3.94
C LEU A 515 -9.39 -30.98 -3.00
N HIS A 516 -10.24 -30.24 -2.27
CA HIS A 516 -9.81 -29.07 -1.52
C HIS A 516 -10.80 -28.70 -0.42
N GLN A 517 -10.32 -27.98 0.59
CA GLN A 517 -11.13 -27.34 1.62
C GLN A 517 -10.62 -25.91 1.86
N THR A 518 -11.52 -24.92 1.78
CA THR A 518 -11.18 -23.52 2.07
C THR A 518 -11.02 -23.31 3.57
N LYS A 519 -10.16 -22.36 3.95
CA LYS A 519 -9.90 -21.99 5.35
C LYS A 519 -10.68 -20.73 5.77
N ARG A 520 -10.99 -19.86 4.81
CA ARG A 520 -11.73 -18.61 5.01
C ARG A 520 -12.56 -18.25 3.79
N TRP A 521 -13.51 -17.34 3.98
CA TRP A 521 -14.51 -16.99 2.98
C TRP A 521 -13.97 -16.44 1.66
N ASN A 522 -12.74 -15.90 1.62
CA ASN A 522 -12.14 -15.26 0.44
C ASN A 522 -10.90 -15.97 -0.10
N ASP A 523 -10.70 -17.25 0.23
CA ASP A 523 -9.60 -18.03 -0.33
C ASP A 523 -9.75 -18.16 -1.85
N GLN A 524 -8.68 -17.85 -2.57
CA GLN A 524 -8.52 -18.08 -3.99
C GLN A 524 -7.68 -19.35 -4.21
N PHE A 525 -8.15 -20.24 -5.07
CA PHE A 525 -7.53 -21.53 -5.35
C PHE A 525 -7.54 -21.85 -6.84
N GLY A 526 -6.60 -22.70 -7.23
CA GLY A 526 -6.53 -23.35 -8.52
C GLY A 526 -6.06 -24.79 -8.31
N LEU A 527 -6.84 -25.73 -8.82
CA LEU A 527 -6.64 -27.15 -8.56
C LEU A 527 -6.39 -27.84 -9.90
N GLU A 528 -5.22 -28.43 -10.09
CA GLU A 528 -4.95 -29.22 -11.30
C GLU A 528 -5.90 -30.44 -11.35
N ILE A 529 -6.69 -30.51 -12.43
CA ILE A 529 -7.74 -31.52 -12.62
C ILE A 529 -7.58 -32.32 -13.92
N SER A 530 -6.55 -32.08 -14.73
CA SER A 530 -6.43 -32.70 -16.07
C SER A 530 -6.52 -34.22 -16.04
N ARG A 531 -6.00 -34.86 -14.97
CA ARG A 531 -6.06 -36.33 -14.77
C ARG A 531 -7.26 -36.82 -13.93
N LYS A 532 -8.17 -35.93 -13.57
CA LYS A 532 -9.30 -36.19 -12.65
C LYS A 532 -10.67 -35.95 -13.32
N ILE A 533 -10.68 -35.38 -14.52
CA ILE A 533 -11.88 -35.13 -15.31
C ILE A 533 -12.11 -36.22 -16.37
N LYS A 534 -13.35 -36.33 -16.81
CA LYS A 534 -13.80 -37.06 -18.00
C LYS A 534 -14.10 -36.04 -19.12
N GLN A 535 -14.14 -36.48 -20.37
CA GLN A 535 -14.49 -35.59 -21.49
C GLN A 535 -15.96 -35.15 -21.44
N GLU A 536 -16.87 -36.08 -21.18
CA GLU A 536 -18.32 -35.84 -21.30
C GLU A 536 -18.94 -35.31 -20.01
N ASP A 537 -19.15 -36.16 -19.00
CA ASP A 537 -19.89 -35.79 -17.80
C ASP A 537 -19.01 -35.81 -16.55
N ASN A 538 -18.91 -34.65 -15.90
CA ASN A 538 -18.24 -34.47 -14.62
C ASN A 538 -19.19 -33.83 -13.63
N VAL A 539 -19.11 -34.28 -12.38
CA VAL A 539 -19.89 -33.73 -11.27
C VAL A 539 -18.97 -32.97 -10.34
N LEU A 540 -19.22 -31.67 -10.19
CA LEU A 540 -18.64 -30.84 -9.15
C LEU A 540 -19.66 -30.72 -8.00
N ALA A 541 -19.31 -31.20 -6.82
CA ALA A 541 -20.10 -31.06 -5.62
C ALA A 541 -19.35 -30.21 -4.58
N ILE A 542 -20.02 -29.24 -3.97
CA ILE A 542 -19.41 -28.33 -3.00
C ILE A 542 -20.32 -28.23 -1.77
N SER A 543 -19.82 -28.59 -0.59
CA SER A 543 -20.51 -28.33 0.67
C SER A 543 -19.95 -27.05 1.29
N ILE A 544 -20.80 -26.14 1.74
CA ILE A 544 -20.40 -24.89 2.38
C ILE A 544 -21.03 -24.81 3.76
N LYS A 545 -20.19 -24.57 4.76
CA LYS A 545 -20.58 -24.23 6.13
C LYS A 545 -20.24 -22.78 6.42
N ASN A 546 -21.24 -21.99 6.78
CA ASN A 546 -21.07 -20.60 7.20
C ASN A 546 -21.63 -20.44 8.62
N ASP A 547 -20.75 -20.22 9.58
CA ASP A 547 -21.13 -20.03 10.99
C ASP A 547 -21.35 -18.54 11.33
N TYR A 548 -21.14 -17.64 10.36
CA TYR A 548 -21.31 -16.20 10.53
C TYR A 548 -22.77 -15.75 10.36
N PHE A 549 -23.44 -15.49 11.50
CA PHE A 549 -24.82 -14.99 11.56
C PHE A 549 -24.85 -13.53 12.01
N GLU A 550 -25.25 -12.62 11.12
CA GLU A 550 -25.37 -11.19 11.42
C GLU A 550 -26.57 -10.59 10.66
N ALA A 551 -27.23 -9.60 11.25
CA ALA A 551 -28.41 -8.94 10.69
C ALA A 551 -29.56 -9.92 10.32
N GLY A 552 -29.73 -10.97 11.14
CA GLY A 552 -30.82 -11.94 10.99
C GLY A 552 -30.63 -12.97 9.87
N ARG A 553 -29.43 -13.11 9.31
CA ARG A 553 -29.14 -14.06 8.23
C ARG A 553 -27.73 -14.66 8.33
N TYR A 554 -27.57 -15.85 7.75
CA TYR A 554 -26.26 -16.42 7.44
C TYR A 554 -25.72 -15.85 6.14
N TRP A 555 -24.44 -15.55 6.16
CA TRP A 555 -23.68 -14.99 5.05
C TRP A 555 -22.96 -16.12 4.32
N GLY A 556 -23.68 -17.10 3.79
CA GLY A 556 -23.09 -18.17 3.00
C GLY A 556 -23.37 -18.10 1.50
N GLY A 557 -22.67 -18.94 0.74
CA GLY A 557 -22.81 -19.08 -0.71
C GLY A 557 -21.48 -19.12 -1.48
N ILE A 558 -21.57 -19.41 -2.79
CA ILE A 558 -20.47 -19.21 -3.74
C ILE A 558 -20.61 -17.79 -4.29
N ARG A 559 -19.73 -16.87 -3.90
CA ARG A 559 -19.90 -15.42 -4.11
C ARG A 559 -18.97 -14.82 -5.15
N GLY A 560 -17.98 -15.60 -5.59
CA GLY A 560 -16.98 -15.15 -6.54
C GLY A 560 -16.85 -16.12 -7.71
N ASN A 561 -15.67 -16.11 -8.31
CA ASN A 561 -15.41 -16.93 -9.49
C ASN A 561 -15.37 -18.42 -9.13
N ILE A 562 -15.86 -19.25 -10.05
CA ILE A 562 -15.70 -20.70 -10.08
C ILE A 562 -15.74 -21.14 -11.54
N GLY A 563 -14.79 -21.98 -11.98
CA GLY A 563 -14.72 -22.43 -13.37
C GLY A 563 -13.50 -23.29 -13.67
N VAL A 564 -13.44 -23.81 -14.89
CA VAL A 564 -12.26 -24.51 -15.41
C VAL A 564 -11.53 -23.59 -16.38
N ASP A 565 -10.23 -23.41 -16.16
CA ASP A 565 -9.36 -22.58 -16.99
C ASP A 565 -8.07 -23.31 -17.36
N LEU A 566 -7.27 -22.66 -18.22
CA LEU A 566 -5.98 -23.15 -18.72
C LEU A 566 -4.79 -22.76 -17.82
N LEU A 567 -5.01 -21.90 -16.84
CA LEU A 567 -3.99 -21.39 -15.93
C LEU A 567 -4.39 -21.62 -14.47
N ASP A 568 -3.38 -21.84 -13.63
CA ASP A 568 -3.57 -21.97 -12.19
C ASP A 568 -3.88 -20.60 -11.58
N GLY A 569 -5.16 -20.38 -11.33
CA GLY A 569 -5.67 -19.16 -10.71
C GLY A 569 -5.38 -19.06 -9.22
N GLY A 570 -5.00 -20.14 -8.54
CA GLY A 570 -4.61 -20.12 -7.12
C GLY A 570 -3.17 -19.69 -6.88
N LYS A 571 -2.38 -19.60 -7.95
CA LYS A 571 -0.96 -19.28 -7.87
C LYS A 571 -0.74 -17.77 -7.87
N VAL A 572 -0.10 -17.26 -6.82
CA VAL A 572 0.60 -15.97 -6.90
C VAL A 572 1.84 -16.20 -7.75
N ILE A 573 2.06 -15.32 -8.73
CA ILE A 573 3.29 -15.36 -9.52
C ILE A 573 4.25 -14.38 -8.86
N PRO A 574 5.36 -14.89 -8.26
CA PRO A 574 6.34 -14.01 -7.65
C PRO A 574 6.88 -13.03 -8.69
N LEU A 575 7.16 -11.80 -8.27
CA LEU A 575 7.84 -10.84 -9.12
C LEU A 575 9.23 -11.37 -9.49
N GLU A 576 9.69 -10.99 -10.68
CA GLU A 576 11.05 -11.21 -11.14
C GLU A 576 11.79 -9.87 -11.29
N SER A 577 13.05 -9.93 -11.73
CA SER A 577 13.91 -8.74 -11.80
C SER A 577 13.35 -7.65 -12.70
N GLY A 578 12.61 -8.03 -13.74
CA GLY A 578 11.96 -7.10 -14.66
C GLY A 578 10.93 -6.21 -13.97
N GLN A 579 10.07 -6.78 -13.12
CA GLN A 579 9.02 -6.04 -12.41
C GLN A 579 9.59 -5.12 -11.32
N LEU A 580 10.62 -5.53 -10.58
CA LEU A 580 11.28 -4.63 -9.64
C LEU A 580 12.12 -3.55 -10.32
N ARG A 581 12.65 -3.82 -11.52
CA ARG A 581 13.27 -2.80 -12.38
C ARG A 581 12.22 -1.80 -12.91
N SER A 582 11.06 -2.30 -13.35
CA SER A 582 9.88 -1.50 -13.73
C SER A 582 9.43 -0.60 -12.59
N PHE A 583 9.29 -1.14 -11.38
CA PHE A 583 8.84 -0.41 -10.20
C PHE A 583 9.62 0.89 -9.97
N VAL A 584 10.95 0.84 -10.04
CA VAL A 584 11.81 2.02 -9.85
C VAL A 584 11.76 2.96 -11.05
N TRP A 585 11.78 2.42 -12.28
CA TRP A 585 11.76 3.24 -13.50
C TRP A 585 10.46 4.01 -13.70
N GLU A 586 9.32 3.34 -13.61
CA GLU A 586 8.01 3.95 -13.79
C GLU A 586 7.84 5.11 -12.80
N ARG A 587 8.18 4.89 -11.53
CA ARG A 587 8.16 5.93 -10.51
C ARG A 587 8.97 7.17 -10.87
N ALA A 588 10.22 6.98 -11.30
CA ALA A 588 11.08 8.08 -11.74
C ALA A 588 10.49 8.82 -12.95
N LEU A 589 9.92 8.09 -13.92
CA LEU A 589 9.29 8.66 -15.13
C LEU A 589 7.98 9.39 -14.83
N HIS A 590 7.25 8.97 -13.81
CA HIS A 590 6.05 9.63 -13.29
C HIS A 590 6.39 10.75 -12.28
N GLY A 591 7.65 11.18 -12.24
CA GLY A 591 8.10 12.40 -11.56
C GLY A 591 8.49 12.23 -10.10
N GLU A 592 8.54 11.00 -9.59
CA GLU A 592 9.09 10.73 -8.27
C GLU A 592 10.62 10.89 -8.24
N ALA A 593 11.13 11.45 -7.14
CA ALA A 593 12.56 11.67 -6.94
C ALA A 593 13.20 10.67 -5.95
N GLY A 594 12.40 9.91 -5.20
CA GLY A 594 12.86 8.80 -4.39
C GLY A 594 11.72 7.96 -3.81
N VAL A 595 12.01 6.77 -3.30
CA VAL A 595 10.99 5.85 -2.77
C VAL A 595 11.53 5.03 -1.61
N PHE A 596 10.71 4.79 -0.59
CA PHE A 596 11.01 3.92 0.55
C PHE A 596 10.36 2.54 0.37
N LEU A 597 11.17 1.50 0.45
CA LEU A 597 10.68 0.13 0.39
C LEU A 597 10.12 -0.27 1.76
N SER A 598 8.82 -0.56 1.82
CA SER A 598 8.13 -0.97 3.04
C SER A 598 8.49 -2.37 3.49
N TYR A 599 8.34 -2.62 4.79
CA TYR A 599 8.58 -3.91 5.43
C TYR A 599 9.96 -4.51 5.13
N ALA A 600 10.95 -3.65 4.86
CA ALA A 600 12.36 -4.02 4.62
C ALA A 600 13.10 -4.46 5.91
N TYR A 601 12.40 -4.53 7.04
CA TYR A 601 12.83 -5.11 8.31
C TYR A 601 12.17 -6.46 8.62
N ALA A 602 11.15 -6.87 7.85
CA ALA A 602 10.36 -8.06 8.15
C ALA A 602 10.96 -9.33 7.51
N PRO A 603 10.90 -10.49 8.18
CA PRO A 603 11.49 -11.75 7.69
C PRO A 603 10.68 -12.34 6.52
N GLU A 604 11.27 -13.27 5.76
CA GLU A 604 10.68 -13.90 4.56
C GLU A 604 9.31 -14.55 4.80
N GLY A 605 9.05 -15.08 6.00
CA GLY A 605 7.78 -15.72 6.35
C GLY A 605 6.65 -14.73 6.69
N PHE A 606 6.95 -13.45 6.89
CA PHE A 606 5.92 -12.44 7.11
C PHE A 606 5.21 -12.12 5.78
N ARG A 607 3.87 -12.18 5.76
CA ARG A 607 3.07 -12.02 4.53
C ARG A 607 3.30 -10.69 3.82
N GLY A 608 3.54 -9.62 4.57
CA GLY A 608 3.81 -8.28 4.03
C GLY A 608 5.29 -8.00 3.76
N SER A 609 6.21 -8.92 4.11
CA SER A 609 7.64 -8.68 3.96
C SER A 609 7.98 -8.42 2.49
N LEU A 610 8.82 -7.42 2.27
CA LEU A 610 9.47 -7.20 0.98
C LEU A 610 10.16 -8.48 0.50
N PHE A 611 10.73 -9.25 1.42
CA PHE A 611 11.52 -10.45 1.14
C PHE A 611 10.71 -11.74 1.09
N ASN A 612 9.38 -11.67 1.04
CA ASN A 612 8.54 -12.87 0.98
C ASN A 612 8.62 -13.55 -0.41
N PRO A 613 9.21 -14.75 -0.51
CA PRO A 613 9.44 -15.44 -1.79
C PRO A 613 8.15 -15.94 -2.46
N GLU A 614 7.01 -15.93 -1.76
CA GLU A 614 5.71 -16.21 -2.38
C GLU A 614 5.21 -15.08 -3.27
N ARG A 615 5.73 -13.86 -3.05
CA ARG A 615 5.31 -12.64 -3.75
C ARG A 615 6.42 -12.03 -4.59
N ILE A 616 7.68 -12.20 -4.19
CA ILE A 616 8.84 -11.60 -4.85
C ILE A 616 9.97 -12.63 -4.85
N SER A 617 10.43 -13.06 -6.02
CA SER A 617 11.57 -13.99 -6.09
C SER A 617 12.83 -13.32 -5.54
N LEU A 618 13.75 -14.08 -4.93
CA LEU A 618 15.02 -13.49 -4.49
C LEU A 618 15.86 -12.94 -5.67
N ALA A 619 15.65 -13.44 -6.88
CA ALA A 619 16.26 -12.91 -8.09
C ALA A 619 15.73 -11.53 -8.48
N ALA A 620 14.50 -11.20 -8.07
CA ALA A 620 13.87 -9.93 -8.37
C ALA A 620 14.67 -8.74 -7.84
N PHE A 621 15.31 -8.89 -6.69
CA PHE A 621 16.06 -7.82 -6.01
C PHE A 621 17.24 -7.27 -6.81
N LYS A 622 17.66 -7.94 -7.89
CA LYS A 622 18.63 -7.38 -8.85
C LYS A 622 18.08 -6.13 -9.54
N GLY A 623 16.76 -6.06 -9.75
CA GLY A 623 16.11 -4.99 -10.49
C GLY A 623 16.22 -3.61 -9.84
N ILE A 624 16.19 -3.53 -8.50
CA ILE A 624 16.20 -2.26 -7.76
C ILE A 624 17.52 -1.48 -7.96
N PRO A 625 18.70 -2.01 -7.57
CA PRO A 625 19.94 -1.28 -7.73
C PRO A 625 20.33 -1.12 -9.21
N GLN A 626 19.89 -2.06 -10.07
CA GLN A 626 20.11 -1.97 -11.51
C GLN A 626 19.36 -0.78 -12.11
N ALA A 627 18.04 -0.64 -11.87
CA ALA A 627 17.26 0.51 -12.30
C ALA A 627 17.84 1.83 -11.79
N LYS A 628 18.24 1.87 -10.51
CA LYS A 628 18.86 3.05 -9.91
C LYS A 628 20.14 3.47 -10.63
N ALA A 629 21.02 2.53 -10.96
CA ALA A 629 22.25 2.81 -11.70
C ALA A 629 21.98 3.33 -13.13
N GLU A 630 20.97 2.77 -13.80
CA GLU A 630 20.55 3.21 -15.11
C GLU A 630 19.99 4.64 -15.08
N ILE A 631 19.07 4.93 -14.15
CA ILE A 631 18.52 6.28 -13.93
C ILE A 631 19.65 7.26 -13.63
N ALA A 632 20.61 6.88 -12.78
CA ALA A 632 21.76 7.74 -12.47
C ALA A 632 22.67 8.01 -13.69
N SER A 633 22.62 7.18 -14.73
CA SER A 633 23.34 7.40 -16.01
C SER A 633 22.66 8.46 -16.87
N VAL A 634 21.34 8.63 -16.73
CA VAL A 634 20.53 9.57 -17.52
C VAL A 634 19.83 10.62 -16.64
N GLY A 635 20.28 10.81 -15.40
CA GLY A 635 19.63 11.68 -14.41
C GLY A 635 19.50 13.12 -14.90
N ASN A 636 20.49 13.62 -15.65
CA ASN A 636 20.42 14.96 -16.24
C ASN A 636 19.39 15.09 -17.38
N LEU A 637 18.85 13.99 -17.90
CA LEU A 637 17.80 14.00 -18.93
C LEU A 637 16.40 13.94 -18.32
N ILE A 638 16.24 13.26 -17.18
CA ILE A 638 14.90 12.92 -16.64
C ILE A 638 14.65 13.47 -15.23
N LEU A 639 15.69 13.86 -14.49
CA LEU A 639 15.56 14.41 -13.13
C LEU A 639 15.90 15.92 -13.09
N GLU A 640 16.17 16.58 -14.21
CA GLU A 640 16.37 18.04 -14.24
C GLU A 640 15.05 18.80 -14.01
N LYS A 641 13.94 18.21 -14.51
CA LYS A 641 12.56 18.64 -14.33
C LYS A 641 11.68 17.38 -14.28
N LYS A 642 10.43 17.48 -13.82
CA LYS A 642 9.50 16.35 -13.87
C LYS A 642 9.38 15.86 -15.34
N PRO A 643 9.63 14.56 -15.64
CA PRO A 643 9.71 14.07 -17.01
C PRO A 643 8.50 14.37 -17.89
N ARG A 644 7.33 14.46 -17.27
CA ARG A 644 6.03 14.60 -17.93
C ARG A 644 5.45 16.02 -17.90
N TRP A 645 6.24 17.01 -17.48
CA TRP A 645 5.82 18.42 -17.31
C TRP A 645 5.60 19.22 -18.62
N GLU A 646 5.57 18.56 -19.76
CA GLU A 646 5.38 19.19 -21.08
C GLU A 646 4.43 18.35 -21.94
N GLY A 647 3.27 18.01 -21.37
CA GLY A 647 2.24 17.24 -22.05
C GLY A 647 1.65 17.97 -23.27
N GLN A 648 1.31 17.22 -24.31
CA GLN A 648 0.48 17.71 -25.42
C GLN A 648 -1.01 17.69 -25.06
N ALA A 649 -1.41 16.74 -24.21
CA ALA A 649 -2.74 16.65 -23.64
C ALA A 649 -2.64 16.69 -22.11
N ALA A 650 -3.74 17.08 -21.46
CA ALA A 650 -3.86 16.98 -20.02
C ALA A 650 -5.13 16.24 -19.58
N LEU A 651 -4.99 15.38 -18.56
CA LEU A 651 -6.11 14.81 -17.81
C LEU A 651 -6.31 15.65 -16.54
N VAL A 652 -7.54 16.10 -16.31
CA VAL A 652 -7.86 16.88 -15.12
C VAL A 652 -8.23 15.94 -13.97
N TYR A 653 -7.49 16.01 -12.86
CA TYR A 653 -7.81 15.30 -11.63
C TYR A 653 -8.96 16.01 -10.90
N PRO A 654 -10.14 15.38 -10.75
CA PRO A 654 -11.36 16.04 -10.32
C PRO A 654 -11.47 16.07 -8.79
N LEU A 655 -10.49 16.67 -8.10
CA LEU A 655 -10.36 16.64 -6.63
C LEU A 655 -11.66 17.06 -5.92
N GLU A 656 -12.30 18.13 -6.36
CA GLU A 656 -13.54 18.61 -5.74
C GLU A 656 -14.74 17.69 -5.97
N SER A 657 -14.76 16.98 -7.09
CA SER A 657 -15.82 16.00 -7.33
C SER A 657 -15.61 14.74 -6.48
N MET A 658 -14.34 14.36 -6.25
CA MET A 658 -14.00 13.26 -5.34
C MET A 658 -14.36 13.61 -3.88
N ARG A 659 -14.03 14.81 -3.40
CA ARG A 659 -14.43 15.31 -2.07
C ARG A 659 -15.93 15.27 -1.84
N ALA A 660 -16.71 15.55 -2.87
CA ALA A 660 -18.16 15.58 -2.80
C ALA A 660 -18.77 14.17 -2.77
N HIS A 661 -18.04 13.15 -3.20
CA HIS A 661 -18.56 11.79 -3.21
C HIS A 661 -18.61 11.21 -1.81
N ILE A 662 -19.81 10.79 -1.41
CA ILE A 662 -20.05 10.17 -0.11
C ILE A 662 -20.31 8.69 -0.34
N HIS A 663 -19.35 7.85 0.05
CA HIS A 663 -19.45 6.40 -0.11
C HIS A 663 -20.59 5.82 0.73
N LYS A 664 -21.27 4.80 0.19
CA LYS A 664 -22.38 4.12 0.89
C LYS A 664 -21.91 3.21 2.02
N ASP A 665 -20.76 2.57 1.84
CA ASP A 665 -20.16 1.57 2.71
C ASP A 665 -18.64 1.50 2.50
N LEU A 666 -17.93 0.84 3.42
CA LEU A 666 -16.49 0.65 3.35
C LEU A 666 -16.06 -0.10 2.08
N ALA A 667 -16.89 -1.03 1.58
CA ALA A 667 -16.59 -1.81 0.39
C ALA A 667 -16.59 -0.95 -0.89
N GLU A 668 -17.47 0.06 -0.98
CA GLU A 668 -17.46 1.04 -2.06
C GLU A 668 -16.22 1.90 -2.03
N MET A 669 -15.86 2.43 -0.86
CA MET A 669 -14.63 3.21 -0.69
C MET A 669 -13.40 2.38 -1.07
N ILE A 670 -13.31 1.11 -0.63
CA ILE A 670 -12.22 0.20 -0.99
C ILE A 670 -12.16 -0.05 -2.51
N ARG A 671 -13.30 -0.12 -3.20
CA ARG A 671 -13.31 -0.28 -4.67
C ARG A 671 -12.78 0.97 -5.39
N GLY A 672 -12.98 2.16 -4.80
CA GLY A 672 -12.61 3.46 -5.38
C GLY A 672 -13.25 3.69 -6.75
N PRO A 673 -14.59 3.74 -6.86
CA PRO A 673 -15.27 3.80 -8.16
C PRO A 673 -14.92 5.04 -8.99
N LEU A 674 -14.71 6.22 -8.39
CA LEU A 674 -14.35 7.41 -9.16
C LEU A 674 -12.93 7.34 -9.70
N LEU A 675 -11.98 6.88 -8.87
CA LEU A 675 -10.62 6.66 -9.31
C LEU A 675 -10.55 5.56 -10.38
N ALA A 676 -11.37 4.52 -10.26
CA ALA A 676 -11.50 3.48 -11.27
C ALA A 676 -11.88 4.09 -12.63
N GLU A 677 -12.92 4.92 -12.67
CA GLU A 677 -13.37 5.61 -13.89
C GLU A 677 -12.32 6.60 -14.44
N LEU A 678 -11.64 7.34 -13.56
CA LEU A 678 -10.57 8.25 -13.96
C LEU A 678 -9.40 7.50 -14.60
N THR A 679 -9.04 6.33 -14.06
CA THR A 679 -7.93 5.52 -14.59
C THR A 679 -8.27 4.91 -15.95
N LYS A 680 -9.55 4.62 -16.24
CA LYS A 680 -9.99 4.23 -17.60
C LYS A 680 -9.66 5.32 -18.62
N TRP A 681 -9.86 6.58 -18.26
CA TRP A 681 -9.56 7.74 -19.10
C TRP A 681 -8.08 8.05 -19.18
N TYR A 682 -7.33 7.80 -18.11
CA TYR A 682 -5.87 7.93 -18.08
C TYR A 682 -5.18 6.96 -19.05
N ALA A 683 -5.63 5.70 -19.09
CA ALA A 683 -5.04 4.65 -19.93
C ALA A 683 -5.10 4.94 -21.45
N GLY A 684 -6.12 5.67 -21.90
CA GLY A 684 -6.32 6.09 -23.30
C GLY A 684 -5.09 6.79 -23.91
N PRO A 685 -4.82 8.04 -23.52
CA PRO A 685 -3.66 8.81 -23.98
C PRO A 685 -2.34 8.17 -23.56
N LEU A 686 -2.23 7.65 -22.32
CA LEU A 686 -0.97 7.07 -21.81
C LEU A 686 -0.48 5.90 -22.67
N LEU A 687 -1.29 4.85 -22.80
CA LEU A 687 -0.96 3.66 -23.60
C LEU A 687 -1.10 3.94 -25.11
N GLY A 688 -1.74 5.06 -25.47
CA GLY A 688 -1.71 5.64 -26.80
C GLY A 688 -0.37 6.31 -27.13
N GLY A 689 0.52 6.49 -26.14
CA GLY A 689 1.79 7.20 -26.27
C GLY A 689 1.66 8.69 -26.53
N ILE A 690 0.54 9.30 -26.16
CA ILE A 690 0.40 10.76 -26.20
C ILE A 690 1.11 11.34 -24.98
N PRO A 691 2.02 12.32 -25.12
CA PRO A 691 2.60 13.02 -23.98
C PRO A 691 1.48 13.64 -23.14
N LEU A 692 1.27 13.11 -21.95
CA LEU A 692 0.12 13.41 -21.09
C LEU A 692 0.59 13.94 -19.74
N GLU A 693 0.05 15.10 -19.37
CA GLU A 693 0.19 15.71 -18.04
C GLU A 693 -1.11 15.48 -17.23
N VAL A 694 -1.01 15.34 -15.91
CA VAL A 694 -2.19 15.34 -15.03
C VAL A 694 -2.21 16.65 -14.27
N VAL A 695 -3.33 17.37 -14.32
CA VAL A 695 -3.43 18.74 -13.79
C VAL A 695 -4.63 18.89 -12.85
N SER A 696 -4.63 19.94 -12.02
CA SER A 696 -5.76 20.29 -11.15
C SER A 696 -6.65 21.37 -11.77
N ASN A 697 -7.88 21.49 -11.28
CA ASN A 697 -8.77 22.61 -11.60
C ASN A 697 -8.12 23.96 -11.24
N ASP A 698 -7.37 24.02 -10.14
CA ASP A 698 -6.68 25.24 -9.69
C ASP A 698 -5.60 25.68 -10.68
N SER A 699 -4.77 24.74 -11.17
CA SER A 699 -3.75 25.03 -12.17
C SER A 699 -4.38 25.59 -13.46
N LEU A 700 -5.49 25.00 -13.92
CA LEU A 700 -6.22 25.50 -15.10
C LEU A 700 -6.84 26.88 -14.86
N THR A 701 -7.37 27.12 -13.66
CA THR A 701 -7.92 28.43 -13.26
C THR A 701 -6.84 29.51 -13.26
N ALA A 702 -5.61 29.15 -12.91
CA ALA A 702 -4.44 30.05 -12.93
C ALA A 702 -3.96 30.42 -14.36
N GLY A 703 -4.60 29.92 -15.42
CA GLY A 703 -4.37 30.39 -16.79
C GLY A 703 -3.42 29.52 -17.62
N VAL A 704 -3.25 28.24 -17.29
CA VAL A 704 -2.44 27.30 -18.07
C VAL A 704 -3.16 26.44 -19.14
N PRO A 705 -4.48 26.50 -19.40
CA PRO A 705 -5.13 25.53 -20.31
C PRO A 705 -4.61 25.63 -21.75
N SER A 706 -4.18 26.81 -22.19
CA SER A 706 -3.62 27.05 -23.53
C SER A 706 -2.30 26.33 -23.81
N ARG A 707 -1.63 25.76 -22.80
CA ARG A 707 -0.45 24.89 -22.98
C ARG A 707 -0.79 23.58 -23.69
N PHE A 708 -2.02 23.12 -23.58
CA PHE A 708 -2.44 21.81 -24.06
C PHE A 708 -3.20 21.93 -25.38
N ARG A 709 -3.07 20.92 -26.25
CA ARG A 709 -3.93 20.80 -27.45
C ARG A 709 -5.28 20.15 -27.10
N ALA A 710 -5.28 19.26 -26.12
CA ALA A 710 -6.48 18.56 -25.66
C ALA A 710 -6.55 18.53 -24.13
N LEU A 711 -7.74 18.80 -23.58
CA LEU A 711 -8.08 18.61 -22.17
C LEU A 711 -9.11 17.50 -22.04
N LEU A 712 -8.82 16.53 -21.18
CA LEU A 712 -9.71 15.43 -20.82
C LEU A 712 -10.24 15.67 -19.42
N MET A 713 -11.56 15.75 -19.26
CA MET A 713 -12.20 15.94 -17.95
C MET A 713 -13.22 14.82 -17.75
N ARG A 714 -12.86 13.86 -16.88
CA ARG A 714 -13.72 12.75 -16.48
C ARG A 714 -14.26 12.99 -15.08
N SER A 715 -15.57 12.86 -14.92
CA SER A 715 -16.29 12.98 -13.65
C SER A 715 -16.00 14.31 -12.94
N ASN A 716 -15.62 15.35 -13.69
CA ASN A 716 -15.27 16.65 -13.14
C ASN A 716 -16.54 17.50 -13.02
N LYS A 717 -17.45 16.99 -12.21
CA LYS A 717 -18.81 17.47 -12.03
C LYS A 717 -18.89 18.85 -11.38
N ARG A 718 -17.99 19.09 -10.41
CA ARG A 718 -17.88 20.34 -9.65
C ARG A 718 -16.59 21.05 -10.02
N ILE A 719 -16.70 22.30 -10.46
CA ILE A 719 -15.55 23.13 -10.84
C ILE A 719 -15.71 24.57 -10.30
N PRO A 720 -14.62 25.35 -10.17
CA PRO A 720 -14.71 26.78 -9.89
C PRO A 720 -15.40 27.52 -11.03
N ALA A 721 -16.31 28.46 -10.73
CA ALA A 721 -16.89 29.34 -11.75
C ALA A 721 -15.83 30.07 -12.59
N ALA A 722 -14.71 30.48 -11.98
CA ALA A 722 -13.61 31.13 -12.69
C ALA A 722 -12.96 30.24 -13.77
N LEU A 723 -13.01 28.92 -13.62
CA LEU A 723 -12.51 27.98 -14.63
C LEU A 723 -13.37 27.97 -15.90
N VAL A 724 -14.67 28.29 -15.79
CA VAL A 724 -15.58 28.31 -16.95
C VAL A 724 -15.09 29.27 -18.03
N GLU A 725 -14.71 30.49 -17.63
CA GLU A 725 -14.23 31.50 -18.57
C GLU A 725 -12.93 31.05 -19.27
N GLN A 726 -12.03 30.41 -18.50
CA GLN A 726 -10.78 29.85 -19.03
C GLN A 726 -11.04 28.73 -20.05
N LEU A 727 -11.99 27.83 -19.78
CA LEU A 727 -12.37 26.76 -20.71
C LEU A 727 -13.03 27.32 -21.98
N GLN A 728 -13.91 28.31 -21.85
CA GLN A 728 -14.53 28.96 -23.01
C GLN A 728 -13.47 29.65 -23.89
N ALA A 729 -12.54 30.39 -23.29
CA ALA A 729 -11.45 31.03 -24.01
C ALA A 729 -10.51 30.00 -24.66
N TYR A 730 -10.17 28.94 -23.95
CA TYR A 730 -9.34 27.84 -24.43
C TYR A 730 -9.94 27.19 -25.69
N VAL A 731 -11.22 26.78 -25.64
CA VAL A 731 -11.88 26.15 -26.79
C VAL A 731 -12.03 27.17 -27.93
N ALA A 732 -12.49 28.40 -27.65
CA ALA A 732 -12.59 29.43 -28.69
C ALA A 732 -11.25 29.68 -29.42
N GLY A 733 -10.14 29.57 -28.69
CA GLY A 733 -8.77 29.71 -29.19
C GLY A 733 -8.24 28.55 -30.04
N GLY A 734 -8.94 27.42 -30.09
CA GLY A 734 -8.52 26.22 -30.84
C GLY A 734 -8.30 24.97 -29.99
N GLY A 735 -8.52 25.06 -28.67
CA GLY A 735 -8.41 23.94 -27.76
C GLY A 735 -9.45 22.85 -28.02
N ILE A 736 -9.06 21.60 -27.77
CA ILE A 736 -9.98 20.46 -27.78
C ILE A 736 -10.34 20.11 -26.35
N LEU A 737 -11.63 19.97 -26.08
CA LEU A 737 -12.16 19.59 -24.78
C LEU A 737 -12.91 18.26 -24.92
N ILE A 738 -12.53 17.25 -24.15
CA ILE A 738 -13.16 15.92 -24.14
C ILE A 738 -13.76 15.70 -22.75
N LEU A 739 -15.07 15.57 -22.70
CA LEU A 739 -15.87 15.51 -21.49
C LEU A 739 -16.67 14.21 -21.44
N ASP A 740 -16.91 13.69 -20.25
CA ASP A 740 -18.01 12.77 -20.03
C ASP A 740 -19.30 13.52 -19.65
N ALA A 741 -20.42 12.80 -19.71
CA ALA A 741 -21.74 13.35 -19.48
C ALA A 741 -21.90 14.03 -18.11
N LEU A 742 -21.11 13.66 -17.09
CA LEU A 742 -21.23 14.19 -15.73
C LEU A 742 -20.33 15.41 -15.46
N SER A 743 -19.49 15.80 -16.42
CA SER A 743 -18.54 16.91 -16.23
C SER A 743 -19.18 18.29 -16.42
N LEU A 744 -18.68 19.28 -15.67
CA LEU A 744 -19.07 20.70 -15.75
C LEU A 744 -20.55 20.96 -15.41
N GLU A 745 -21.08 20.32 -14.37
CA GLU A 745 -22.49 20.50 -13.99
C GLU A 745 -22.71 21.63 -12.98
N ARG A 746 -21.81 21.78 -12.01
CA ARG A 746 -22.04 22.63 -10.84
C ARG A 746 -20.85 23.48 -10.46
N ASP A 747 -21.15 24.68 -10.00
CA ASP A 747 -20.19 25.53 -9.32
C ASP A 747 -19.81 24.92 -7.96
N GLU A 748 -18.51 24.87 -7.67
CA GLU A 748 -18.00 24.21 -6.48
C GLU A 748 -18.38 24.93 -5.17
N LEU A 749 -18.58 26.25 -5.21
CA LEU A 749 -18.84 27.08 -4.04
C LEU A 749 -20.34 27.26 -3.78
N THR A 750 -21.08 27.67 -4.81
CA THR A 750 -22.51 27.99 -4.70
C THR A 750 -23.42 26.78 -4.90
N HIS A 751 -22.87 25.65 -5.37
CA HIS A 751 -23.61 24.43 -5.74
C HIS A 751 -24.64 24.62 -6.87
N SER A 752 -24.70 25.81 -7.45
CA SER A 752 -25.61 26.16 -8.54
C SER A 752 -25.24 25.43 -9.82
N VAL A 753 -26.24 25.24 -10.69
CA VAL A 753 -26.02 24.61 -12.00
C VAL A 753 -25.29 25.60 -12.92
N LEU A 754 -24.22 25.14 -13.57
CA LEU A 754 -23.49 25.93 -14.56
C LEU A 754 -24.23 25.92 -15.90
N ALA A 755 -24.49 27.12 -16.45
CA ALA A 755 -25.14 27.27 -17.74
C ALA A 755 -24.13 27.12 -18.89
N LEU A 756 -23.87 25.87 -19.30
CA LEU A 756 -22.83 25.55 -20.30
C LEU A 756 -23.37 24.91 -21.58
N ASP A 757 -24.69 24.92 -21.79
CA ASP A 757 -25.33 24.32 -22.97
C ASP A 757 -24.78 24.86 -24.30
N ASP A 758 -24.38 26.14 -24.35
CA ASP A 758 -23.78 26.75 -25.55
C ASP A 758 -22.36 26.24 -25.82
N LEU A 759 -21.57 26.03 -24.76
CA LEU A 759 -20.23 25.44 -24.85
C LEU A 759 -20.34 23.96 -25.27
N LEU A 760 -21.26 23.22 -24.66
CA LEU A 760 -21.48 21.79 -24.93
C LEU A 760 -22.21 21.54 -26.25
N GLY A 761 -22.96 22.52 -26.74
CA GLY A 761 -23.84 22.40 -27.92
C GLY A 761 -25.04 21.48 -27.70
N CYS A 762 -25.35 21.11 -26.47
CA CYS A 762 -26.44 20.18 -26.14
C CYS A 762 -26.94 20.39 -24.70
N SER A 763 -28.10 19.82 -24.39
CA SER A 763 -28.65 19.79 -23.02
C SER A 763 -28.77 18.36 -22.48
N ARG A 764 -28.67 18.22 -21.15
CA ARG A 764 -28.82 16.94 -20.44
C ARG A 764 -30.28 16.74 -20.04
N ARG A 765 -30.87 15.58 -20.37
CA ARG A 765 -32.29 15.28 -20.12
C ARG A 765 -32.53 14.34 -18.93
N GLY A 766 -31.67 13.36 -18.70
CA GLY A 766 -31.84 12.42 -17.59
C GLY A 766 -30.92 11.20 -17.66
N ALA A 767 -30.94 10.37 -16.62
CA ALA A 767 -30.14 9.15 -16.54
C ALA A 767 -30.57 8.09 -17.57
N VAL A 768 -29.60 7.31 -18.05
CA VAL A 768 -29.81 6.17 -18.97
C VAL A 768 -29.30 4.90 -18.31
N LYS A 769 -30.01 3.78 -18.50
CA LYS A 769 -29.61 2.48 -17.97
C LYS A 769 -28.44 1.89 -18.76
N ALA A 770 -27.66 1.01 -18.12
CA ALA A 770 -26.58 0.25 -18.73
C ALA A 770 -27.12 -0.90 -19.60
N GLU A 771 -27.80 -0.55 -20.68
CA GLU A 771 -28.46 -1.50 -21.59
C GLU A 771 -28.23 -1.08 -23.04
N GLY A 772 -28.22 -2.05 -23.94
CA GLY A 772 -28.04 -1.81 -25.36
C GLY A 772 -26.58 -1.62 -25.77
N SER A 773 -26.37 -0.92 -26.88
CA SER A 773 -25.05 -0.78 -27.51
C SER A 773 -24.96 0.51 -28.34
N VAL A 774 -23.74 0.91 -28.66
CA VAL A 774 -23.45 2.05 -29.54
C VAL A 774 -22.57 1.56 -30.68
N ASP A 775 -22.89 1.98 -31.91
CA ASP A 775 -22.00 1.77 -33.05
C ASP A 775 -20.92 2.86 -33.07
N LEU A 776 -19.70 2.48 -32.71
CA LEU A 776 -18.50 3.31 -32.68
C LEU A 776 -17.60 3.06 -33.89
N SER A 777 -18.13 2.49 -34.99
CA SER A 777 -17.36 2.24 -36.21
C SER A 777 -16.76 3.52 -36.82
N ALA A 778 -17.38 4.69 -36.58
CA ALA A 778 -16.83 6.00 -36.97
C ALA A 778 -15.46 6.32 -36.28
N PHE A 779 -15.14 5.59 -35.22
CA PHE A 779 -13.88 5.68 -34.47
C PHE A 779 -13.04 4.40 -34.60
N ASN A 780 -13.42 3.47 -35.50
CA ASN A 780 -12.81 2.15 -35.65
C ASN A 780 -12.89 1.25 -34.39
N CYS A 781 -13.89 1.48 -33.53
CA CYS A 781 -14.11 0.66 -32.32
C CYS A 781 -15.22 -0.39 -32.51
N GLY A 782 -15.90 -0.42 -33.66
CA GLY A 782 -17.00 -1.36 -33.89
C GLY A 782 -18.21 -1.10 -32.99
N LYS A 783 -19.03 -2.13 -32.75
CA LYS A 783 -20.25 -2.03 -31.93
C LYS A 783 -19.94 -2.44 -30.49
N GLU A 784 -20.09 -1.50 -29.57
CA GLU A 784 -19.72 -1.68 -28.16
C GLU A 784 -20.97 -1.67 -27.24
N PRO A 785 -21.05 -2.56 -26.25
CA PRO A 785 -22.14 -2.54 -25.28
C PRO A 785 -22.03 -1.32 -24.35
N VAL A 786 -23.18 -0.79 -23.93
CA VAL A 786 -23.23 0.20 -22.86
C VAL A 786 -23.10 -0.53 -21.53
N VAL A 787 -22.13 -0.13 -20.70
CA VAL A 787 -21.86 -0.76 -19.40
C VAL A 787 -22.27 0.15 -18.25
N ALA A 788 -22.31 -0.38 -17.03
CA ALA A 788 -22.60 0.40 -15.84
C ALA A 788 -21.36 1.18 -15.38
N ASN A 789 -21.53 2.48 -15.11
CA ASN A 789 -20.57 3.30 -14.41
C ASN A 789 -20.33 2.75 -13.01
N ALA A 790 -19.08 2.64 -12.58
CA ALA A 790 -18.74 2.06 -11.28
C ALA A 790 -19.32 2.83 -10.08
N SER A 791 -19.58 4.14 -10.22
CA SER A 791 -20.01 5.02 -9.13
C SER A 791 -21.53 5.03 -8.90
N ASP A 792 -22.34 5.07 -9.95
CA ASP A 792 -23.81 5.23 -9.84
C ASP A 792 -24.60 4.08 -10.50
N GLY A 793 -23.93 3.17 -11.21
CA GLY A 793 -24.54 2.04 -11.91
C GLY A 793 -25.28 2.41 -13.20
N LEU A 794 -25.21 3.67 -13.65
CA LEU A 794 -25.89 4.15 -14.85
C LEU A 794 -25.09 3.85 -16.11
N GLY A 795 -25.76 3.77 -17.26
CA GLY A 795 -25.15 3.65 -18.58
C GLY A 795 -24.77 5.00 -19.21
N GLY A 796 -25.10 6.12 -18.55
CA GLY A 796 -24.80 7.47 -19.00
C GLY A 796 -25.99 8.43 -18.87
N VAL A 797 -26.04 9.47 -19.71
CA VAL A 797 -27.05 10.55 -19.67
C VAL A 797 -27.66 10.77 -21.04
N ALA A 798 -28.99 10.88 -21.11
CA ALA A 798 -29.71 11.21 -22.34
C ALA A 798 -29.41 12.66 -22.72
N ILE A 799 -28.95 12.85 -23.96
CA ILE A 799 -28.57 14.15 -24.51
C ILE A 799 -29.59 14.61 -25.54
N GLU A 800 -29.95 15.89 -25.50
CA GLU A 800 -30.67 16.57 -26.56
C GLU A 800 -29.74 17.56 -27.25
N LEU A 801 -29.59 17.43 -28.57
CA LEU A 801 -28.73 18.31 -29.36
C LEU A 801 -29.31 19.73 -29.45
N LYS A 802 -28.40 20.72 -29.42
CA LYS A 802 -28.68 22.11 -29.79
C LYS A 802 -27.83 22.48 -31.00
N ALA A 803 -26.59 22.88 -30.78
CA ALA A 803 -25.62 23.22 -31.82
C ALA A 803 -24.65 22.06 -32.15
N ALA A 804 -24.52 21.08 -31.26
CA ALA A 804 -23.65 19.91 -31.46
C ALA A 804 -24.25 18.93 -32.47
N GLU A 805 -23.36 18.23 -33.19
CA GLU A 805 -23.73 17.07 -34.00
C GLU A 805 -23.54 15.77 -33.21
N ALA A 806 -24.37 14.76 -33.48
CA ALA A 806 -24.16 13.41 -32.96
C ALA A 806 -23.18 12.65 -33.87
N LEU A 807 -22.08 12.18 -33.28
CA LEU A 807 -21.10 11.32 -33.97
C LEU A 807 -21.46 9.84 -33.85
N ALA A 808 -22.20 9.48 -32.79
CA ALA A 808 -22.76 8.14 -32.59
C ALA A 808 -24.02 8.24 -31.73
N SER A 809 -24.93 7.28 -31.89
CA SER A 809 -26.17 7.17 -31.11
C SER A 809 -26.31 5.75 -30.54
N ASP A 810 -26.99 5.64 -29.40
CA ASP A 810 -27.32 4.35 -28.81
C ASP A 810 -28.52 3.69 -29.52
N THR A 811 -28.78 2.43 -29.17
CA THR A 811 -29.93 1.66 -29.69
C THR A 811 -31.30 2.27 -29.35
N SER A 812 -31.36 3.21 -28.41
CA SER A 812 -32.58 3.95 -28.05
C SER A 812 -32.76 5.24 -28.86
N GLY A 813 -31.79 5.57 -29.73
CA GLY A 813 -31.82 6.76 -30.60
C GLY A 813 -31.28 8.03 -29.94
N PHE A 814 -30.75 7.96 -28.72
CA PHE A 814 -30.11 9.12 -28.08
C PHE A 814 -28.67 9.28 -28.55
N PRO A 815 -28.18 10.52 -28.77
CA PRO A 815 -26.76 10.76 -28.99
C PRO A 815 -25.91 10.18 -27.87
N ALA A 816 -24.96 9.34 -28.24
CA ALA A 816 -24.00 8.69 -27.34
C ALA A 816 -22.65 9.42 -27.34
N ILE A 817 -22.28 10.03 -28.46
CA ILE A 817 -21.11 10.90 -28.59
C ILE A 817 -21.54 12.13 -29.38
N THR A 818 -21.26 13.32 -28.85
CA THR A 818 -21.53 14.58 -29.55
C THR A 818 -20.26 15.38 -29.78
N LEU A 819 -20.29 16.22 -30.82
CA LEU A 819 -19.24 17.17 -31.16
C LEU A 819 -19.85 18.55 -31.36
N ASN A 820 -19.40 19.52 -30.57
CA ASN A 820 -19.70 20.93 -30.77
C ASN A 820 -18.47 21.69 -31.28
N HIS A 821 -18.68 22.61 -32.21
CA HIS A 821 -17.65 23.50 -32.70
C HIS A 821 -17.81 24.88 -32.06
N VAL A 822 -16.79 25.33 -31.32
CA VAL A 822 -16.83 26.62 -30.62
C VAL A 822 -15.58 27.41 -30.97
N GLY A 823 -15.77 28.53 -31.70
CA GLY A 823 -14.66 29.29 -32.26
C GLY A 823 -13.80 28.41 -33.18
N LYS A 824 -12.50 28.28 -32.85
CA LYS A 824 -11.57 27.39 -33.58
C LYS A 824 -11.45 26.00 -32.99
N GLY A 825 -12.01 25.77 -31.80
CA GLY A 825 -11.86 24.52 -31.05
C GLY A 825 -13.09 23.64 -31.13
N LYS A 826 -13.05 22.57 -30.33
CA LYS A 826 -14.03 21.49 -30.34
C LYS A 826 -14.33 20.99 -28.95
N VAL A 827 -15.59 20.63 -28.72
CA VAL A 827 -16.04 19.97 -27.48
C VAL A 827 -16.63 18.62 -27.83
N TYR A 828 -15.98 17.55 -27.39
CA TYR A 828 -16.47 16.18 -27.44
C TYR A 828 -17.17 15.85 -26.13
N LEU A 829 -18.39 15.31 -26.19
CA LEU A 829 -19.11 14.81 -25.02
C LEU A 829 -19.43 13.32 -25.18
N LEU A 830 -18.89 12.49 -24.29
CA LEU A 830 -19.19 11.06 -24.19
C LEU A 830 -20.38 10.89 -23.23
N ALA A 831 -21.54 10.59 -23.81
CA ALA A 831 -22.80 10.48 -23.09
C ALA A 831 -23.12 9.07 -22.61
N ARG A 832 -22.34 8.07 -23.03
CA ARG A 832 -22.48 6.65 -22.67
C ARG A 832 -21.19 6.11 -22.08
N GLU A 833 -21.35 5.08 -21.26
CA GLU A 833 -20.29 4.37 -20.58
C GLU A 833 -19.95 3.08 -21.32
N PHE A 834 -18.65 2.80 -21.48
CA PHE A 834 -18.13 1.65 -22.21
C PHE A 834 -17.16 0.83 -21.36
N SER A 835 -16.84 -0.38 -21.83
CA SER A 835 -15.78 -1.20 -21.22
C SER A 835 -14.44 -0.44 -21.17
N GLU A 836 -13.52 -0.88 -20.31
CA GLU A 836 -12.20 -0.27 -20.19
C GLU A 836 -11.43 -0.28 -21.52
N ALA A 837 -11.53 -1.38 -22.27
CA ALA A 837 -10.87 -1.53 -23.57
C ALA A 837 -11.48 -0.60 -24.63
N ALA A 838 -12.81 -0.53 -24.72
CA ALA A 838 -13.53 0.34 -25.64
C ALA A 838 -13.27 1.82 -25.32
N THR A 839 -13.27 2.20 -24.05
CA THR A 839 -12.96 3.57 -23.61
C THR A 839 -11.54 3.97 -24.02
N ARG A 840 -10.54 3.11 -23.79
CA ARG A 840 -9.16 3.35 -24.22
C ARG A 840 -9.08 3.58 -25.73
N GLN A 841 -9.65 2.67 -26.51
CA GLN A 841 -9.62 2.75 -27.98
C GLN A 841 -10.34 3.99 -28.50
N LEU A 842 -11.50 4.33 -27.92
CA LEU A 842 -12.27 5.50 -28.31
C LEU A 842 -11.50 6.80 -28.04
N LEU A 843 -10.89 6.95 -26.86
CA LEU A 843 -10.09 8.13 -26.55
C LEU A 843 -8.88 8.26 -27.48
N GLN A 844 -8.20 7.13 -27.79
CA GLN A 844 -7.10 7.11 -28.77
C GLN A 844 -7.57 7.54 -30.16
N ALA A 845 -8.74 7.06 -30.60
CA ALA A 845 -9.32 7.40 -31.89
C ALA A 845 -9.74 8.88 -31.97
N ILE A 846 -10.31 9.45 -30.90
CA ILE A 846 -10.64 10.88 -30.84
C ILE A 846 -9.37 11.73 -30.94
N LEU A 847 -8.32 11.41 -30.16
CA LEU A 847 -7.06 12.16 -30.18
C LEU A 847 -6.38 12.08 -31.55
N ALA A 848 -6.35 10.90 -32.17
CA ALA A 848 -5.82 10.71 -33.52
C ALA A 848 -6.62 11.47 -34.58
N ARG A 849 -7.96 11.47 -34.50
CA ARG A 849 -8.84 12.25 -35.39
C ARG A 849 -8.55 13.75 -35.32
N GLU A 850 -8.11 14.23 -34.17
CA GLU A 850 -7.73 15.63 -33.95
C GLU A 850 -6.25 15.94 -34.24
N GLY A 851 -5.52 14.96 -34.79
CA GLY A 851 -4.12 15.11 -35.18
C GLY A 851 -3.16 15.21 -34.00
N LEU A 852 -3.51 14.59 -32.87
CA LEU A 852 -2.55 14.29 -31.80
C LEU A 852 -1.98 12.90 -32.07
N GLU A 853 -0.73 12.87 -32.56
CA GLU A 853 -0.02 11.67 -32.93
C GLU A 853 1.08 11.36 -31.91
N PRO A 854 1.30 10.08 -31.55
CA PRO A 854 2.35 9.72 -30.61
C PRO A 854 3.74 9.95 -31.23
N PRO A 855 4.71 10.52 -30.49
CA PRO A 855 6.07 10.71 -30.97
C PRO A 855 6.82 9.38 -31.17
N ILE A 856 6.34 8.29 -30.58
CA ILE A 856 6.87 6.94 -30.76
C ILE A 856 5.77 6.08 -31.34
N LYS A 857 6.03 5.42 -32.47
CA LYS A 857 5.09 4.49 -33.12
C LYS A 857 5.64 3.07 -33.09
N LEU A 858 4.75 2.09 -32.91
CA LEU A 858 5.07 0.67 -32.90
C LEU A 858 4.47 0.02 -34.14
N LYS A 859 5.29 -0.66 -34.94
CA LYS A 859 4.88 -1.35 -36.18
C LYS A 859 5.08 -2.85 -36.04
N ARG A 860 4.00 -3.62 -36.25
CA ARG A 860 3.98 -5.10 -36.41
C ARG A 860 2.61 -5.52 -36.95
N ASP A 861 2.49 -6.80 -37.35
CA ASP A 861 1.25 -7.35 -37.92
C ASP A 861 0.06 -7.37 -36.96
N LYS A 862 0.30 -7.66 -35.67
CA LYS A 862 -0.71 -7.68 -34.60
C LYS A 862 -0.48 -6.53 -33.62
N PRO A 863 -1.39 -5.55 -33.45
CA PRO A 863 -1.15 -4.41 -32.56
C PRO A 863 -0.73 -4.80 -31.13
N ILE A 864 0.15 -4.00 -30.50
CA ILE A 864 0.40 -4.08 -29.06
C ILE A 864 -0.34 -2.92 -28.41
N SER A 865 -1.25 -3.26 -27.51
CA SER A 865 -2.20 -2.31 -26.94
C SER A 865 -1.71 -1.61 -25.68
N TYR A 866 -0.78 -2.21 -24.96
CA TYR A 866 -0.48 -1.88 -23.56
C TYR A 866 0.96 -1.42 -23.36
N VAL A 867 1.52 -0.69 -24.32
CA VAL A 867 2.90 -0.21 -24.24
C VAL A 867 2.91 1.28 -23.94
N GLU A 868 3.38 1.60 -22.75
CA GLU A 868 3.79 2.96 -22.39
C GLU A 868 5.14 3.29 -23.06
N ARG A 869 5.28 4.53 -23.50
CA ARG A 869 6.41 4.95 -24.34
C ARG A 869 6.77 6.41 -24.14
N HIS A 870 8.05 6.65 -23.87
CA HIS A 870 8.62 7.98 -23.60
C HIS A 870 9.85 8.23 -24.45
N LEU A 871 9.93 9.44 -25.02
CA LEU A 871 11.13 9.96 -25.67
C LEU A 871 11.52 11.24 -24.94
N LEU A 872 12.53 11.15 -24.07
CA LEU A 872 12.96 12.23 -23.19
C LEU A 872 14.37 12.67 -23.55
N GLY A 873 14.69 13.95 -23.35
CA GLY A 873 15.99 14.52 -23.71
C GLY A 873 15.91 15.46 -24.91
N LYS A 874 17.07 15.98 -25.30
CA LYS A 874 17.25 17.04 -26.30
C LYS A 874 18.70 17.06 -26.79
N ASP A 875 18.98 17.93 -27.76
CA ASP A 875 20.35 18.28 -28.18
C ASP A 875 21.20 17.05 -28.55
N GLY A 876 20.62 16.14 -29.33
CA GLY A 876 21.29 14.95 -29.81
C GLY A 876 21.36 13.79 -28.82
N ARG A 877 20.77 13.92 -27.63
CA ARG A 877 20.74 12.87 -26.61
C ARG A 877 19.33 12.60 -26.11
N TYR A 878 18.89 11.36 -26.27
CA TYR A 878 17.53 10.96 -25.96
C TYR A 878 17.48 9.62 -25.22
N LEU A 879 16.65 9.55 -24.19
CA LEU A 879 16.17 8.30 -23.60
C LEU A 879 14.91 7.86 -24.36
N LEU A 880 14.97 6.71 -25.01
CA LEU A 880 13.81 5.97 -25.49
C LEU A 880 13.45 4.92 -24.45
N TYR A 881 12.34 5.12 -23.76
CA TYR A 881 11.82 4.19 -22.76
C TYR A 881 10.52 3.56 -23.26
N LEU A 882 10.41 2.24 -23.14
CA LEU A 882 9.25 1.45 -23.56
C LEU A 882 8.92 0.47 -22.43
N HIS A 883 7.65 0.39 -22.05
CA HIS A 883 7.20 -0.54 -21.02
C HIS A 883 5.92 -1.24 -21.44
N ASN A 884 5.97 -2.58 -21.54
CA ASN A 884 4.81 -3.40 -21.89
C ASN A 884 4.06 -3.84 -20.63
N TRP A 885 2.94 -3.19 -20.34
CA TRP A 885 2.06 -3.58 -19.24
C TRP A 885 1.28 -4.88 -19.50
N GLY A 886 1.19 -5.29 -20.77
CA GLY A 886 0.52 -6.52 -21.23
C GLY A 886 1.40 -7.77 -21.13
N GLY A 887 0.91 -8.89 -21.65
CA GLY A 887 1.59 -10.19 -21.56
C GLY A 887 2.66 -10.42 -22.64
N GLY A 888 3.44 -11.49 -22.44
CA GLY A 888 4.38 -12.00 -23.44
C GLY A 888 5.66 -11.19 -23.62
N MET A 889 6.31 -11.37 -24.78
CA MET A 889 7.49 -10.60 -25.19
C MET A 889 7.44 -10.32 -26.70
N PRO A 890 6.42 -9.58 -27.18
CA PRO A 890 6.29 -9.30 -28.60
C PRO A 890 7.46 -8.47 -29.12
N GLU A 891 7.82 -8.68 -30.38
CA GLU A 891 8.76 -7.83 -31.12
C GLU A 891 7.99 -6.80 -31.96
N ALA A 892 8.47 -5.56 -31.97
CA ALA A 892 7.93 -4.49 -32.81
C ALA A 892 9.07 -3.62 -33.39
N ALA A 893 8.83 -3.05 -34.57
CA ALA A 893 9.66 -1.98 -35.09
C ALA A 893 9.22 -0.64 -34.48
N VAL A 894 10.12 0.01 -33.75
CA VAL A 894 9.90 1.26 -33.03
C VAL A 894 10.40 2.42 -33.86
N THR A 895 9.49 3.26 -34.34
CA THR A 895 9.82 4.46 -35.13
C THR A 895 9.57 5.74 -34.35
N LEU A 896 10.38 6.76 -34.59
CA LEU A 896 10.36 8.03 -33.85
C LEU A 896 9.89 9.17 -34.78
N ALA A 897 8.98 10.02 -34.32
CA ALA A 897 8.47 11.18 -35.04
C ALA A 897 9.51 12.33 -35.10
N GLU A 898 9.19 13.44 -35.77
CA GLU A 898 10.13 14.52 -36.18
C GLU A 898 10.83 15.33 -35.05
N SER A 899 10.93 14.83 -33.82
CA SER A 899 11.59 15.51 -32.70
C SER A 899 13.11 15.27 -32.57
N LEU A 900 13.68 14.38 -33.38
CA LEU A 900 15.12 14.08 -33.36
C LEU A 900 15.93 15.09 -34.18
N ASN A 901 17.09 15.48 -33.65
CA ASN A 901 18.13 16.13 -34.44
C ASN A 901 18.52 15.27 -35.66
N GLN A 902 18.86 15.93 -36.78
CA GLN A 902 19.33 15.22 -37.96
C GLN A 902 20.75 14.72 -37.75
N GLY A 903 21.02 13.44 -38.05
CA GLY A 903 22.34 12.86 -37.90
C GLY A 903 22.34 11.33 -37.78
N VAL A 904 23.47 10.78 -37.33
CA VAL A 904 23.63 9.34 -37.11
C VAL A 904 23.72 9.09 -35.62
N TYR A 905 22.89 8.19 -35.12
CA TYR A 905 22.81 7.82 -33.72
C TYR A 905 23.54 6.51 -33.45
N ARG A 906 24.17 6.45 -32.29
CA ARG A 906 24.51 5.23 -31.57
C ARG A 906 23.39 4.93 -30.57
N VAL A 907 23.04 3.65 -30.45
CA VAL A 907 22.00 3.20 -29.52
C VAL A 907 22.61 2.22 -28.53
N ARG A 908 22.49 2.54 -27.24
CA ARG A 908 22.98 1.71 -26.13
C ARG A 908 21.82 1.26 -25.26
N ASP A 909 21.84 -0.01 -24.88
CA ASP A 909 20.92 -0.55 -23.88
C ASP A 909 21.46 -0.20 -22.48
N LEU A 910 20.65 0.49 -21.67
CA LEU A 910 21.05 0.88 -20.32
C LEU A 910 21.18 -0.33 -19.39
N GLU A 911 20.38 -1.39 -19.60
CA GLU A 911 20.40 -2.57 -18.72
C GLU A 911 21.70 -3.36 -18.89
N SER A 912 22.02 -3.75 -20.12
CA SER A 912 23.23 -4.54 -20.40
C SER A 912 24.50 -3.71 -20.59
N GLY A 913 24.37 -2.40 -20.80
CA GLY A 913 25.45 -1.51 -21.21
C GLY A 913 25.96 -1.74 -22.64
N LYS A 914 25.33 -2.65 -23.40
CA LYS A 914 25.77 -3.01 -24.75
C LYS A 914 25.34 -1.97 -25.77
N VAL A 915 26.19 -1.78 -26.78
CA VAL A 915 25.81 -1.04 -27.99
C VAL A 915 24.96 -1.96 -28.87
N LEU A 916 23.71 -1.57 -29.11
CA LEU A 916 22.79 -2.29 -30.00
C LEU A 916 23.07 -1.97 -31.47
N THR A 917 23.40 -0.70 -31.76
CA THR A 917 23.91 -0.27 -33.06
C THR A 917 24.82 0.95 -32.90
N GLU A 918 25.92 0.96 -33.64
CA GLU A 918 26.86 2.09 -33.71
C GLU A 918 26.45 3.16 -34.71
N ALA A 919 25.51 2.85 -35.61
CA ALA A 919 25.07 3.76 -36.65
C ALA A 919 23.65 3.43 -37.10
N ILE A 920 22.72 4.34 -36.79
CA ILE A 920 21.40 4.40 -37.40
C ILE A 920 21.07 5.87 -37.65
N SER A 921 20.71 6.23 -38.88
CA SER A 921 20.35 7.60 -39.20
C SER A 921 19.02 8.01 -38.57
N SER A 922 18.85 9.30 -38.31
CA SER A 922 17.56 9.91 -37.93
C SER A 922 16.44 9.52 -38.90
N ASP A 923 16.72 9.40 -40.21
CA ASP A 923 15.74 9.01 -41.23
C ASP A 923 15.39 7.52 -41.15
N GLU A 924 16.35 6.64 -40.86
CA GLU A 924 16.06 5.23 -40.57
C GLU A 924 15.24 5.06 -39.29
N LEU A 925 15.52 5.84 -38.24
CA LEU A 925 14.72 5.84 -37.00
C LEU A 925 13.27 6.29 -37.25
N LYS A 926 13.04 7.16 -38.24
CA LYS A 926 11.69 7.60 -38.65
C LYS A 926 10.96 6.56 -39.50
N THR A 927 11.66 5.93 -40.44
CA THR A 927 11.04 5.08 -41.47
C THR A 927 11.00 3.61 -41.08
N THR A 928 12.18 3.01 -40.87
CA THR A 928 12.38 1.58 -40.60
C THR A 928 12.24 1.27 -39.10
N GLY A 929 12.83 2.11 -38.25
CA GLY A 929 12.79 1.98 -36.79
C GLY A 929 13.74 0.92 -36.23
N LEU A 930 13.76 0.81 -34.89
CA LEU A 930 14.53 -0.19 -34.15
C LEU A 930 13.67 -1.43 -33.89
N LYS A 931 14.17 -2.63 -34.19
CA LYS A 931 13.49 -3.87 -33.80
C LYS A 931 13.75 -4.17 -32.33
N ILE A 932 12.70 -4.06 -31.51
CA ILE A 932 12.79 -4.20 -30.06
C ILE A 932 11.82 -5.27 -29.58
N LYS A 933 12.29 -6.14 -28.69
CA LYS A 933 11.47 -7.07 -27.92
C LYS A 933 10.98 -6.38 -26.65
N LEU A 934 9.70 -6.54 -26.35
CA LEU A 934 9.01 -5.83 -25.28
C LEU A 934 8.54 -6.82 -24.20
N PRO A 935 9.41 -7.20 -23.24
CA PRO A 935 9.03 -8.13 -22.20
C PRO A 935 7.91 -7.59 -21.32
N SER A 936 6.96 -8.46 -20.97
CA SER A 936 5.87 -8.19 -20.04
C SER A 936 6.42 -7.63 -18.73
N GLN A 937 5.92 -6.46 -18.35
CA GLN A 937 6.17 -5.77 -17.09
C GLN A 937 7.66 -5.60 -16.76
N SER A 938 8.46 -5.38 -17.80
CA SER A 938 9.88 -5.09 -17.69
C SER A 938 10.25 -3.99 -18.68
N PRO A 939 10.97 -2.95 -18.25
CA PRO A 939 11.21 -1.81 -19.11
C PRO A 939 12.29 -2.11 -20.15
N VAL A 940 12.23 -1.44 -21.29
CA VAL A 940 13.33 -1.32 -22.25
C VAL A 940 13.75 0.14 -22.25
N ALA A 941 14.96 0.42 -21.78
CA ALA A 941 15.50 1.77 -21.63
C ALA A 941 16.75 1.91 -22.50
N LEU A 942 16.63 2.67 -23.60
CA LEU A 942 17.68 2.84 -24.59
C LEU A 942 18.16 4.28 -24.62
N LEU A 943 19.47 4.45 -24.66
CA LEU A 943 20.11 5.75 -24.83
C LEU A 943 20.50 5.94 -26.31
N LEU A 944 19.88 6.91 -26.96
CA LEU A 944 20.14 7.33 -28.32
C LEU A 944 20.99 8.59 -28.29
N GLU A 945 22.18 8.52 -28.87
CA GLU A 945 23.14 9.62 -28.90
C GLU A 945 23.67 9.85 -30.31
N LEU A 946 23.60 11.10 -30.77
CA LEU A 946 24.32 11.53 -31.96
C LEU A 946 25.80 11.15 -31.84
N ARG A 947 26.37 10.60 -32.90
CA ARG A 947 27.75 10.11 -32.91
C ARG A 947 28.78 11.22 -32.65
N GLU A 948 28.44 12.45 -33.02
CA GLU A 948 29.25 13.65 -32.77
C GLU A 948 29.22 14.13 -31.32
N VAL A 949 28.25 13.68 -30.50
CA VAL A 949 28.17 14.01 -29.09
C VAL A 949 28.96 12.98 -28.28
N GLU A 950 29.71 13.46 -27.28
CA GLU A 950 30.41 12.59 -26.35
C GLU A 950 29.41 11.68 -25.61
N PRO A 951 29.59 10.34 -25.64
CA PRO A 951 28.66 9.43 -25.02
C PRO A 951 28.66 9.59 -23.49
N LEU A 952 27.49 9.57 -22.87
CA LEU A 952 27.40 9.53 -21.41
C LEU A 952 28.09 8.30 -20.84
N ALA A 953 28.74 8.48 -19.69
CA ALA A 953 29.18 7.36 -18.89
C ALA A 953 27.96 6.58 -18.37
N LEU A 954 27.94 5.27 -18.63
CA LEU A 954 26.92 4.41 -18.05
C LEU A 954 27.41 3.94 -16.68
N LYS A 955 26.62 4.23 -15.65
CA LYS A 955 26.80 3.72 -14.30
C LYS A 955 26.27 2.29 -14.23
N GLY A 956 26.82 1.50 -13.31
CA GLY A 956 26.43 0.12 -13.12
C GLY A 956 26.82 -0.40 -11.75
N LEU A 957 26.34 -1.60 -11.43
CA LEU A 957 26.63 -2.26 -10.15
C LEU A 957 28.11 -2.59 -10.01
N THR A 958 28.65 -2.41 -8.81
CA THR A 958 30.03 -2.83 -8.47
C THR A 958 30.16 -4.36 -8.52
N ALA A 959 31.38 -4.88 -8.68
CA ALA A 959 31.63 -6.31 -8.74
C ALA A 959 31.16 -7.04 -7.45
N GLU A 960 31.42 -6.43 -6.29
CA GLU A 960 30.99 -6.94 -4.99
C GLU A 960 29.47 -6.96 -4.86
N GLN A 961 28.78 -5.87 -5.25
CA GLN A 961 27.31 -5.82 -5.20
C GLN A 961 26.69 -6.90 -6.10
N ARG A 962 27.22 -7.11 -7.31
CA ARG A 962 26.79 -8.19 -8.20
C ARG A 962 27.00 -9.57 -7.58
N GLN A 963 28.13 -9.80 -6.92
CA GLN A 963 28.43 -11.07 -6.27
C GLN A 963 27.41 -11.39 -5.18
N TRP A 964 27.07 -10.41 -4.32
CA TRP A 964 26.09 -10.61 -3.27
C TRP A 964 24.67 -10.75 -3.77
N LEU A 965 24.25 -9.97 -4.78
CA LEU A 965 22.95 -10.14 -5.42
C LEU A 965 22.83 -11.51 -6.11
N ASN A 966 23.93 -12.02 -6.70
CA ASN A 966 23.96 -13.37 -7.26
C ASN A 966 23.93 -14.45 -6.17
N PHE A 967 24.58 -14.23 -5.03
CA PHE A 967 24.49 -15.11 -3.87
C PHE A 967 23.08 -15.14 -3.27
N LEU A 968 22.39 -13.99 -3.22
CA LEU A 968 21.01 -13.91 -2.77
C LEU A 968 20.06 -14.68 -3.70
N ALA A 969 20.26 -14.54 -5.01
CA ALA A 969 19.38 -15.08 -6.04
C ALA A 969 19.63 -16.54 -6.42
N ARG A 970 20.72 -17.17 -5.94
CA ARG A 970 21.08 -18.53 -6.33
C ARG A 970 20.43 -19.57 -5.40
N PRO A 971 20.20 -20.80 -5.89
CA PRO A 971 19.89 -21.92 -5.01
C PRO A 971 21.02 -22.18 -4.02
N ALA A 972 20.65 -22.63 -2.82
CA ALA A 972 21.61 -23.23 -1.89
C ALA A 972 22.15 -24.54 -2.47
N PRO A 973 23.31 -25.04 -2.00
CA PRO A 973 23.82 -26.34 -2.40
C PRO A 973 22.80 -27.45 -2.11
N ILE A 974 22.52 -28.32 -3.09
CA ILE A 974 21.58 -29.45 -2.94
C ILE A 974 22.33 -30.77 -2.71
N GLY A 975 21.66 -31.75 -2.10
CA GLY A 975 22.20 -33.11 -1.93
C GLY A 975 23.19 -33.26 -0.78
N VAL A 976 23.15 -32.36 0.21
CA VAL A 976 23.97 -32.49 1.43
C VAL A 976 23.33 -33.47 2.43
N PRO A 977 24.10 -34.11 3.33
CA PRO A 977 23.55 -34.96 4.38
C PRO A 977 22.55 -34.20 5.25
N THR A 978 21.49 -34.87 5.74
CA THR A 978 20.46 -34.28 6.61
C THR A 978 21.05 -33.46 7.76
N GLN A 979 22.12 -33.95 8.38
CA GLN A 979 22.86 -33.27 9.45
C GLN A 979 23.34 -31.86 9.08
N LYS A 980 23.68 -31.64 7.80
CA LYS A 980 24.13 -30.38 7.23
C LYS A 980 23.01 -29.55 6.58
N ARG A 981 21.76 -30.01 6.65
CA ARG A 981 20.59 -29.20 6.26
C ARG A 981 20.13 -28.40 7.47
N VAL A 982 20.19 -27.08 7.37
CA VAL A 982 19.86 -26.11 8.42
C VAL A 982 18.60 -25.35 8.01
N LEU A 983 17.64 -25.29 8.90
CA LEU A 983 16.41 -24.54 8.71
C LEU A 983 16.43 -23.26 9.56
N PHE A 984 16.39 -22.11 8.91
CA PHE A 984 16.20 -20.82 9.57
C PHE A 984 14.72 -20.55 9.64
N ASP A 985 14.21 -20.35 10.84
CA ASP A 985 12.80 -20.04 11.02
C ASP A 985 12.50 -18.58 10.64
N ALA A 986 11.54 -18.35 9.75
CA ALA A 986 11.03 -17.02 9.40
C ALA A 986 9.51 -16.88 9.61
N ALA A 987 8.83 -17.93 10.08
CA ALA A 987 7.37 -17.99 10.14
C ALA A 987 6.77 -17.32 11.39
N HIS A 988 7.51 -17.31 12.49
CA HIS A 988 7.04 -16.98 13.83
C HIS A 988 7.18 -15.49 14.19
N ILE A 989 7.08 -14.63 13.17
CA ILE A 989 7.37 -13.18 13.24
C ILE A 989 8.75 -12.97 13.89
N ASN A 990 9.73 -13.74 13.39
CA ASN A 990 11.11 -13.69 13.85
C ASN A 990 11.77 -12.40 13.39
N GLN A 991 12.66 -11.86 14.21
CA GLN A 991 13.45 -10.71 13.77
C GLN A 991 14.58 -11.11 12.80
N TYR A 992 14.98 -12.38 12.83
CA TYR A 992 16.11 -12.89 12.06
C TYR A 992 15.74 -14.11 11.25
N SER A 993 16.35 -14.21 10.08
CA SER A 993 16.06 -15.16 9.02
C SER A 993 17.25 -15.25 8.07
N ARG A 994 17.15 -16.05 6.99
CA ARG A 994 18.27 -16.25 6.07
C ARG A 994 18.73 -14.93 5.43
N ILE A 995 17.81 -14.09 4.98
CA ILE A 995 18.15 -12.83 4.30
C ILE A 995 18.74 -11.77 5.22
N SER A 996 18.29 -11.70 6.47
CA SER A 996 18.83 -10.76 7.47
C SER A 996 20.17 -11.22 8.05
N LEU A 997 20.48 -12.52 7.97
CA LEU A 997 21.72 -13.15 8.41
C LEU A 997 22.56 -13.68 7.22
N LEU A 998 22.57 -12.96 6.09
CA LEU A 998 23.10 -13.47 4.82
C LEU A 998 24.57 -13.93 4.89
N THR A 999 25.42 -13.25 5.66
CA THR A 999 26.83 -13.64 5.83
C THR A 999 26.99 -14.89 6.70
N ALA A 1000 26.10 -15.10 7.69
CA ALA A 1000 26.06 -16.32 8.48
C ALA A 1000 25.63 -17.50 7.61
N ALA A 1001 24.58 -17.32 6.79
CA ALA A 1001 24.16 -18.31 5.81
C ALA A 1001 25.29 -18.65 4.83
N LYS A 1002 25.99 -17.63 4.29
CA LYS A 1002 27.18 -17.84 3.45
C LYS A 1002 28.28 -18.62 4.15
N ALA A 1003 28.61 -18.29 5.39
CA ALA A 1003 29.66 -18.95 6.15
C ALA A 1003 29.37 -20.45 6.38
N LEU A 1004 28.08 -20.81 6.49
CA LEU A 1004 27.63 -22.21 6.53
C LEU A 1004 27.71 -22.85 5.15
N GLU A 1005 27.19 -22.22 4.10
CA GLU A 1005 27.23 -22.77 2.74
C GLU A 1005 28.66 -23.01 2.24
N ASP A 1006 29.61 -22.13 2.59
CA ASP A 1006 31.04 -22.30 2.30
C ASP A 1006 31.64 -23.54 3.00
N ARG A 1007 30.99 -24.08 4.05
CA ARG A 1007 31.34 -25.35 4.73
C ARG A 1007 30.51 -26.56 4.26
N GLY A 1008 29.78 -26.40 3.15
CA GLY A 1008 28.97 -27.45 2.55
C GLY A 1008 27.67 -27.73 3.32
N TYR A 1009 27.12 -26.72 3.99
CA TYR A 1009 25.75 -26.77 4.52
C TYR A 1009 24.74 -26.33 3.46
N GLU A 1010 23.51 -26.81 3.60
CA GLU A 1010 22.33 -26.30 2.91
C GLU A 1010 21.53 -25.47 3.92
N VAL A 1011 21.22 -24.21 3.60
CA VAL A 1011 20.51 -23.29 4.50
C VAL A 1011 19.17 -22.91 3.87
N ASN A 1012 18.09 -23.40 4.46
CA ASN A 1012 16.72 -23.21 4.00
C ASN A 1012 15.95 -22.33 4.99
N THR A 1013 14.79 -21.83 4.57
CA THR A 1013 13.97 -20.94 5.39
C THR A 1013 12.57 -21.53 5.59
N ALA A 1014 12.06 -21.53 6.83
CA ALA A 1014 10.67 -21.88 7.11
C ALA A 1014 9.78 -20.65 6.91
N LEU A 1015 8.80 -20.75 6.02
CA LEU A 1015 7.86 -19.67 5.69
C LEU A 1015 6.53 -19.77 6.44
N GLY A 1016 6.27 -20.90 7.08
CA GLY A 1016 5.03 -21.14 7.82
C GLY A 1016 5.22 -21.97 9.08
N PRO A 1017 4.15 -22.13 9.87
CA PRO A 1017 4.12 -22.93 11.08
C PRO A 1017 4.72 -24.33 10.90
N ILE A 1018 5.40 -24.83 11.94
CA ILE A 1018 5.93 -26.20 11.96
C ILE A 1018 4.82 -27.15 12.42
N THR A 1019 4.30 -27.98 11.52
CA THR A 1019 3.28 -28.97 11.88
C THR A 1019 3.90 -30.36 12.04
N LYS A 1020 3.07 -31.33 12.46
CA LYS A 1020 3.50 -32.73 12.57
C LYS A 1020 3.78 -33.35 11.19
N ASP A 1021 3.07 -32.90 10.17
CA ASP A 1021 3.06 -33.55 8.85
C ASP A 1021 3.95 -32.83 7.85
N ASP A 1022 3.92 -31.49 7.84
CA ASP A 1022 4.76 -30.66 6.96
C ASP A 1022 4.97 -29.23 7.50
N MET A 1023 5.87 -28.51 6.85
CA MET A 1023 6.06 -27.08 6.95
C MET A 1023 6.42 -26.53 5.57
N LYS A 1024 6.06 -25.27 5.33
CA LYS A 1024 6.40 -24.59 4.09
C LYS A 1024 7.83 -24.08 4.17
N THR A 1025 8.67 -24.47 3.23
CA THR A 1025 10.09 -24.09 3.19
C THR A 1025 10.44 -23.38 1.89
N TYR A 1026 11.55 -22.65 1.92
CA TYR A 1026 12.11 -21.98 0.75
C TYR A 1026 13.63 -21.99 0.74
N THR A 1027 14.16 -22.25 -0.46
CA THR A 1027 15.59 -22.21 -0.77
C THR A 1027 15.81 -21.52 -2.12
N ASP A 1028 15.15 -22.03 -3.14
CA ASP A 1028 15.07 -21.51 -4.51
C ASP A 1028 13.64 -21.66 -5.09
N HIS A 1029 12.91 -22.64 -4.60
CA HIS A 1029 11.48 -22.83 -4.81
C HIS A 1029 10.79 -23.04 -3.47
N ILE A 1030 9.46 -22.89 -3.48
CA ILE A 1030 8.62 -23.19 -2.34
C ILE A 1030 8.36 -24.69 -2.31
N ALA A 1031 8.68 -25.33 -1.18
CA ALA A 1031 8.43 -26.75 -0.96
C ALA A 1031 7.58 -26.99 0.29
N LYS A 1032 7.06 -28.22 0.39
CA LYS A 1032 6.49 -28.77 1.62
C LYS A 1032 7.43 -29.87 2.08
N GLU A 1033 8.11 -29.64 3.19
CA GLU A 1033 9.07 -30.57 3.79
C GLU A 1033 8.69 -30.82 5.24
N THR A 1034 9.36 -31.78 5.87
CA THR A 1034 9.15 -32.16 7.27
C THR A 1034 10.32 -31.73 8.13
N LEU A 1035 10.10 -31.53 9.43
CA LEU A 1035 11.20 -31.18 10.35
C LEU A 1035 12.30 -32.25 10.37
N SER A 1036 11.97 -33.52 10.10
CA SER A 1036 12.94 -34.62 9.98
C SER A 1036 13.85 -34.54 8.76
N ASP A 1037 13.54 -33.72 7.77
CA ASP A 1037 14.41 -33.50 6.60
C ASP A 1037 15.63 -32.63 6.93
N TYR A 1038 15.69 -32.10 8.15
CA TYR A 1038 16.71 -31.18 8.64
C TYR A 1038 17.49 -31.76 9.82
N GLY A 1039 18.73 -31.31 9.97
CA GLY A 1039 19.60 -31.65 11.11
C GLY A 1039 19.58 -30.56 12.19
N VAL A 1040 19.44 -29.30 11.78
CA VAL A 1040 19.47 -28.15 12.69
C VAL A 1040 18.32 -27.19 12.39
N LEU A 1041 17.63 -26.74 13.43
CA LEU A 1041 16.64 -25.66 13.40
C LEU A 1041 17.23 -24.44 14.12
N PHE A 1042 17.32 -23.31 13.44
CA PHE A 1042 17.70 -22.02 14.02
C PHE A 1042 16.46 -21.15 14.22
N VAL A 1043 16.26 -20.66 15.44
CA VAL A 1043 15.13 -19.78 15.81
C VAL A 1043 15.68 -18.50 16.44
N GLY A 1044 15.63 -17.41 15.67
CA GLY A 1044 16.20 -16.11 16.04
C GLY A 1044 15.14 -15.11 16.51
N GLY A 1045 14.99 -14.95 17.83
CA GLY A 1045 14.12 -13.94 18.44
C GLY A 1045 12.63 -14.06 18.07
N PRO A 1046 11.99 -15.21 18.27
CA PRO A 1046 10.61 -15.43 17.82
C PRO A 1046 9.59 -14.65 18.66
N ARG A 1047 8.54 -14.16 18.00
CA ARG A 1047 7.42 -13.47 18.66
C ARG A 1047 6.30 -14.43 19.03
N THR A 1048 6.05 -15.44 18.21
CA THR A 1048 4.87 -16.31 18.34
C THR A 1048 5.25 -17.75 18.07
N MET A 1049 5.01 -18.67 18.99
CA MET A 1049 5.10 -20.11 18.72
C MET A 1049 4.04 -20.84 19.53
N GLN A 1050 3.27 -21.71 18.88
CA GLN A 1050 2.17 -22.42 19.54
C GLN A 1050 2.69 -23.55 20.45
N GLY A 1051 1.87 -23.98 21.41
CA GLY A 1051 2.25 -25.06 22.33
C GLY A 1051 2.56 -26.38 21.63
N LEU A 1052 1.73 -26.75 20.64
CA LEU A 1052 1.91 -27.99 19.87
C LEU A 1052 3.18 -27.96 19.00
N GLU A 1053 3.49 -26.82 18.38
CA GLU A 1053 4.76 -26.61 17.65
C GLU A 1053 5.96 -26.85 18.56
N GLY A 1054 5.96 -26.25 19.76
CA GLY A 1054 7.03 -26.42 20.74
C GLY A 1054 7.22 -27.89 21.16
N GLU A 1055 6.13 -28.65 21.24
CA GLU A 1055 6.17 -30.10 21.51
C GLU A 1055 6.77 -30.90 20.36
N ILE A 1056 6.36 -30.59 19.12
CA ILE A 1056 6.93 -31.22 17.91
C ILE A 1056 8.45 -30.99 17.85
N VAL A 1057 8.90 -29.75 18.06
CA VAL A 1057 10.33 -29.42 18.07
C VAL A 1057 11.06 -30.17 19.19
N ALA A 1058 10.53 -30.18 20.42
CA ALA A 1058 11.16 -30.86 21.53
C ALA A 1058 11.28 -32.39 21.32
N GLU A 1059 10.25 -33.04 20.77
CA GLU A 1059 10.28 -34.47 20.44
C GLU A 1059 11.25 -34.78 19.29
N TRP A 1060 11.31 -33.93 18.27
CA TRP A 1060 12.29 -34.05 17.20
C TRP A 1060 13.74 -33.93 17.72
N VAL A 1061 14.01 -32.98 18.62
CA VAL A 1061 15.32 -32.86 19.29
C VAL A 1061 15.64 -34.12 20.11
N LYS A 1062 14.68 -34.66 20.87
CA LYS A 1062 14.89 -35.94 21.58
C LYS A 1062 15.28 -37.07 20.62
N GLY A 1063 14.70 -37.07 19.42
CA GLY A 1063 14.93 -38.04 18.35
C GLY A 1063 16.32 -37.96 17.70
N GLY A 1064 17.02 -36.83 17.81
CA GLY A 1064 18.35 -36.63 17.23
C GLY A 1064 18.53 -35.32 16.46
N GLY A 1065 17.46 -34.55 16.26
CA GLY A 1065 17.56 -33.20 15.72
C GLY A 1065 18.22 -32.22 16.68
N SER A 1066 18.63 -31.06 16.19
CA SER A 1066 19.31 -30.05 16.98
C SER A 1066 18.66 -28.68 16.82
N VAL A 1067 18.63 -27.89 17.89
CA VAL A 1067 18.02 -26.55 17.86
C VAL A 1067 18.96 -25.49 18.41
N PHE A 1068 19.05 -24.36 17.72
CA PHE A 1068 19.71 -23.16 18.18
C PHE A 1068 18.65 -22.08 18.44
N LEU A 1069 18.38 -21.86 19.72
CA LEU A 1069 17.38 -20.91 20.19
C LEU A 1069 18.07 -19.62 20.67
N CYS A 1070 17.69 -18.50 20.08
CA CYS A 1070 18.15 -17.20 20.50
C CYS A 1070 17.01 -16.36 21.06
N GLY A 1071 17.32 -15.60 22.11
CA GLY A 1071 16.55 -14.43 22.50
C GLY A 1071 16.64 -13.33 21.47
N ASN A 1072 16.13 -12.17 21.86
CA ASN A 1072 16.11 -10.99 21.03
C ASN A 1072 16.87 -9.87 21.77
N TRP A 1073 17.39 -8.91 21.03
CA TRP A 1073 18.11 -7.75 21.56
C TRP A 1073 17.21 -6.51 21.70
N PHE A 1074 16.12 -6.45 20.95
CA PHE A 1074 15.33 -5.23 20.81
C PHE A 1074 14.77 -4.75 22.16
N ARG A 1075 15.07 -3.48 22.49
CA ARG A 1075 14.52 -2.74 23.65
C ARG A 1075 13.54 -1.66 23.14
N GLY A 1076 12.24 -1.92 23.24
CA GLY A 1076 11.15 -1.01 22.85
C GLY A 1076 9.78 -1.65 23.11
N PRO A 1077 8.65 -1.04 22.74
CA PRO A 1077 7.30 -1.45 23.09
C PRO A 1077 6.77 -2.61 22.23
N HIS A 1078 7.32 -2.80 21.03
CA HIS A 1078 7.27 -4.06 20.29
C HIS A 1078 8.55 -4.89 20.45
N GLY A 1079 9.30 -4.55 21.50
CA GLY A 1079 10.55 -5.15 21.88
C GLY A 1079 10.44 -6.08 23.03
N TRP A 1080 11.10 -7.20 22.92
CA TRP A 1080 11.27 -8.09 24.04
C TRP A 1080 12.66 -8.66 23.93
N LEU A 1081 13.39 -8.70 25.05
CA LEU A 1081 14.59 -9.51 25.14
C LEU A 1081 14.20 -10.99 25.25
N SER A 1082 13.04 -11.22 25.87
CA SER A 1082 12.45 -12.53 26.12
C SER A 1082 10.96 -12.57 25.79
N ASN A 1083 10.55 -13.61 25.08
CA ASN A 1083 9.16 -13.86 24.78
C ASN A 1083 8.55 -14.83 25.80
N ALA A 1084 7.57 -14.35 26.56
CA ALA A 1084 6.92 -15.18 27.60
C ALA A 1084 6.20 -16.40 27.01
N GLN A 1085 5.68 -16.31 25.78
CA GLN A 1085 5.07 -17.45 25.10
C GLN A 1085 6.15 -18.46 24.69
N LEU A 1086 7.24 -18.04 24.04
CA LEU A 1086 8.37 -18.93 23.68
C LEU A 1086 8.92 -19.67 24.90
N ASN A 1087 9.12 -18.96 26.01
CA ASN A 1087 9.59 -19.57 27.24
C ASN A 1087 8.65 -20.65 27.75
N ARG A 1088 7.34 -20.40 27.72
CA ARG A 1088 6.32 -21.37 28.15
C ARG A 1088 6.22 -22.56 27.20
N THR A 1089 6.27 -22.34 25.88
CA THR A 1089 5.97 -23.37 24.88
C THR A 1089 7.17 -24.21 24.47
N LEU A 1090 8.37 -23.63 24.42
CA LEU A 1090 9.58 -24.32 23.94
C LEU A 1090 10.72 -24.34 24.96
N CYS A 1091 11.21 -23.20 25.46
CA CYS A 1091 12.39 -23.18 26.34
C CYS A 1091 12.19 -24.03 27.61
N SER A 1092 10.99 -23.98 28.20
CA SER A 1092 10.62 -24.77 29.39
C SER A 1092 10.77 -26.28 29.16
N LYS A 1093 10.55 -26.77 27.93
CA LYS A 1093 10.69 -28.19 27.57
C LYS A 1093 12.15 -28.65 27.68
N PHE A 1094 13.11 -27.72 27.60
CA PHE A 1094 14.54 -27.95 27.79
C PHE A 1094 15.03 -27.53 29.18
N GLY A 1095 14.15 -27.16 30.10
CA GLY A 1095 14.52 -26.76 31.48
C GLY A 1095 15.29 -25.44 31.56
N ALA A 1096 15.05 -24.51 30.63
CA ALA A 1096 15.67 -23.19 30.64
C ALA A 1096 14.68 -22.08 30.24
N SER A 1097 15.07 -20.83 30.44
CA SER A 1097 14.35 -19.66 29.95
C SER A 1097 15.31 -18.51 29.62
N ILE A 1098 14.86 -17.62 28.75
CA ILE A 1098 15.51 -16.35 28.45
C ILE A 1098 14.85 -15.30 29.33
N SER A 1099 15.60 -14.49 30.08
CA SER A 1099 15.03 -13.43 30.92
C SER A 1099 14.76 -12.17 30.10
N ASN A 1100 13.94 -11.26 30.63
CA ASN A 1100 13.77 -9.94 30.02
C ASN A 1100 14.78 -8.90 30.58
N GLU A 1101 15.84 -9.37 31.24
CA GLU A 1101 16.97 -8.54 31.71
C GLU A 1101 18.09 -8.64 30.67
N SER A 1102 18.79 -7.53 30.42
CA SER A 1102 19.94 -7.51 29.51
C SER A 1102 21.23 -7.24 30.28
N PHE A 1103 22.31 -7.85 29.81
CA PHE A 1103 23.66 -7.44 30.17
C PHE A 1103 23.89 -5.99 29.73
N GLU A 1104 24.59 -5.25 30.58
CA GLU A 1104 25.21 -3.95 30.29
C GLU A 1104 26.61 -3.96 30.90
N ASP A 1105 27.60 -3.36 30.23
CA ASP A 1105 28.96 -3.26 30.75
C ASP A 1105 29.61 -1.93 30.34
N LYS A 1106 30.00 -1.11 31.32
CA LYS A 1106 30.60 0.22 31.05
C LYS A 1106 32.07 0.15 30.63
N THR A 1107 32.71 -0.99 30.84
CA THR A 1107 34.15 -1.19 30.58
C THR A 1107 34.36 -2.03 29.33
N ASP A 1108 33.74 -3.21 29.30
CA ASP A 1108 33.90 -4.19 28.22
C ASP A 1108 32.71 -4.08 27.26
N ASN A 1109 32.78 -3.09 26.37
CA ASN A 1109 31.73 -2.82 25.39
C ASN A 1109 32.27 -2.43 24.01
N SER A 1110 31.40 -2.54 23.01
CA SER A 1110 31.66 -2.07 21.66
C SER A 1110 31.18 -0.63 21.48
N ALA A 1111 31.96 0.16 20.75
CA ALA A 1111 31.63 1.54 20.37
C ALA A 1111 31.35 2.51 21.53
N GLY A 1112 31.80 2.19 22.76
CA GLY A 1112 31.57 3.03 23.94
C GLY A 1112 30.15 2.95 24.51
N ASP A 1113 29.30 2.03 24.03
CA ASP A 1113 27.92 1.87 24.45
C ASP A 1113 27.80 0.69 25.41
N SER A 1114 27.46 0.95 26.68
CA SER A 1114 27.35 -0.12 27.67
C SER A 1114 26.27 -1.15 27.38
N SER A 1115 25.31 -0.85 26.49
CA SER A 1115 24.31 -1.81 26.04
C SER A 1115 24.84 -2.84 25.04
N TYR A 1116 26.07 -2.64 24.51
CA TYR A 1116 26.76 -3.51 23.55
C TYR A 1116 27.91 -4.29 24.22
N PRO A 1117 27.59 -5.24 25.13
CA PRO A 1117 28.60 -5.93 25.92
C PRO A 1117 29.54 -6.76 25.04
N VAL A 1118 30.81 -6.77 25.45
CA VAL A 1118 31.83 -7.69 24.94
C VAL A 1118 32.09 -8.72 26.03
N PHE A 1119 31.85 -9.98 25.73
CA PHE A 1119 32.03 -11.08 26.68
C PHE A 1119 33.39 -11.74 26.48
N SER A 1120 34.25 -11.64 27.48
CA SER A 1120 35.56 -12.30 27.54
C SER A 1120 35.62 -13.46 28.54
N CYS A 1121 34.58 -13.62 29.37
CA CYS A 1121 34.45 -14.75 30.30
C CYS A 1121 33.85 -15.96 29.57
N LEU A 1122 34.74 -16.71 28.93
CA LEU A 1122 34.42 -17.92 28.17
C LEU A 1122 34.83 -19.18 28.95
N ALA A 1123 33.96 -20.19 28.96
CA ALA A 1123 34.29 -21.48 29.56
C ALA A 1123 35.43 -22.16 28.80
N ASP A 1124 36.28 -22.92 29.49
CA ASP A 1124 37.25 -23.82 28.84
C ASP A 1124 36.49 -25.02 28.23
N ASN A 1125 36.17 -24.92 26.94
CA ASN A 1125 35.37 -25.88 26.19
C ASN A 1125 35.88 -25.99 24.75
N GLU A 1126 35.70 -27.15 24.10
CA GLU A 1126 36.09 -27.31 22.69
C GLU A 1126 35.39 -26.30 21.76
N LEU A 1127 34.17 -25.85 22.10
CA LEU A 1127 33.38 -24.91 21.29
C LEU A 1127 33.83 -23.44 21.41
N THR A 1128 34.49 -23.09 22.51
CA THR A 1128 35.09 -21.76 22.75
C THR A 1128 36.57 -21.73 22.37
N LYS A 1129 37.12 -22.83 21.84
CA LYS A 1129 38.50 -22.89 21.39
C LYS A 1129 38.72 -21.91 20.24
N GLY A 1130 39.71 -21.04 20.41
CA GLY A 1130 40.02 -19.98 19.44
C GLY A 1130 39.08 -18.77 19.52
N VAL A 1131 38.21 -18.72 20.53
CA VAL A 1131 37.33 -17.58 20.82
C VAL A 1131 37.88 -16.88 22.07
N LYS A 1132 38.17 -15.60 21.98
CA LYS A 1132 38.61 -14.75 23.11
C LYS A 1132 37.51 -13.82 23.56
N GLU A 1133 36.71 -13.34 22.61
CA GLU A 1133 35.65 -12.37 22.88
C GLU A 1133 34.43 -12.63 21.99
N LEU A 1134 33.25 -12.42 22.57
CA LEU A 1134 31.96 -12.39 21.87
C LEU A 1134 31.39 -10.98 21.96
N HIS A 1135 31.20 -10.33 20.82
CA HIS A 1135 30.60 -9.00 20.73
C HIS A 1135 29.10 -9.13 20.48
N SER A 1136 28.29 -8.42 21.27
CA SER A 1136 26.84 -8.40 21.04
C SER A 1136 26.28 -6.98 20.97
N GLN A 1137 25.25 -6.78 20.14
CA GLN A 1137 24.46 -5.54 20.19
C GLN A 1137 23.51 -5.56 21.38
N GLY A 1138 23.22 -6.72 21.95
CA GLY A 1138 22.84 -6.84 23.36
C GLY A 1138 22.62 -8.30 23.69
N MET A 1139 22.28 -8.61 24.93
CA MET A 1139 22.27 -10.00 25.35
C MET A 1139 21.34 -10.15 26.54
N ALA A 1140 20.30 -10.97 26.39
CA ALA A 1140 19.45 -11.32 27.50
C ALA A 1140 20.15 -12.27 28.48
N VAL A 1141 19.84 -12.15 29.78
CA VAL A 1141 20.34 -13.09 30.79
C VAL A 1141 19.59 -14.42 30.65
N LEU A 1142 20.30 -15.54 30.69
CA LEU A 1142 19.68 -16.87 30.64
C LEU A 1142 19.46 -17.43 32.04
N SER A 1143 18.35 -18.15 32.21
CA SER A 1143 18.08 -18.97 33.38
C SER A 1143 18.08 -20.44 32.98
N ALA A 1144 19.21 -21.11 33.22
CA ALA A 1144 19.42 -22.52 32.94
C ALA A 1144 19.53 -23.30 34.27
N GLN A 1145 18.39 -23.55 34.92
CA GLN A 1145 18.36 -24.12 36.27
C GLN A 1145 18.64 -25.63 36.31
N ASP A 1146 18.53 -26.32 35.18
CA ASP A 1146 18.85 -27.75 35.07
C ASP A 1146 20.39 -27.94 34.98
N PRO A 1147 21.02 -28.77 35.85
CA PRO A 1147 22.47 -29.00 35.86
C PRO A 1147 23.03 -29.59 34.56
N ALA A 1148 22.17 -30.10 33.67
CA ALA A 1148 22.57 -30.59 32.35
C ALA A 1148 22.96 -29.48 31.37
N TRP A 1149 22.69 -28.21 31.70
CA TRP A 1149 23.17 -27.07 30.92
C TRP A 1149 24.62 -26.74 31.28
N GLN A 1150 25.44 -26.55 30.24
CA GLN A 1150 26.80 -26.04 30.35
C GLN A 1150 26.84 -24.61 29.81
N THR A 1151 27.14 -23.66 30.70
CA THR A 1151 27.41 -22.26 30.30
C THR A 1151 28.72 -22.19 29.51
N LEU A 1152 28.68 -21.56 28.35
CA LEU A 1152 29.87 -21.28 27.53
C LEU A 1152 30.33 -19.83 27.63
N VAL A 1153 29.38 -18.90 27.82
CA VAL A 1153 29.64 -17.46 27.93
C VAL A 1153 28.87 -16.90 29.11
N GLU A 1154 29.53 -16.13 29.96
CA GLU A 1154 28.93 -15.49 31.13
C GLU A 1154 29.34 -14.02 31.28
N GLY A 1155 28.55 -13.24 32.02
CA GLY A 1155 28.87 -11.85 32.32
C GLY A 1155 30.17 -11.69 33.11
N GLY A 1156 31.05 -10.80 32.65
CA GLY A 1156 32.31 -10.47 33.34
C GLY A 1156 32.10 -9.72 34.65
N LYS A 1157 33.20 -9.44 35.37
CA LYS A 1157 33.16 -8.78 36.70
C LYS A 1157 32.57 -7.37 36.66
N THR A 1158 32.73 -6.66 35.55
CA THR A 1158 32.25 -5.29 35.33
C THR A 1158 30.83 -5.23 34.78
N SER A 1159 30.25 -6.38 34.46
CA SER A 1159 28.91 -6.48 33.89
C SER A 1159 27.84 -6.17 34.94
N SER A 1160 26.66 -5.73 34.49
CA SER A 1160 25.47 -5.60 35.33
C SER A 1160 24.98 -6.93 35.93
N HIS A 1161 25.39 -8.06 35.33
CA HIS A 1161 25.03 -9.42 35.79
C HIS A 1161 26.25 -10.36 35.84
N PRO A 1162 27.24 -10.15 36.72
CA PRO A 1162 28.46 -10.96 36.76
C PRO A 1162 28.17 -12.44 37.03
N GLY A 1163 28.85 -13.34 36.30
CA GLY A 1163 28.73 -14.79 36.42
C GLY A 1163 27.37 -15.36 35.99
N LYS A 1164 26.48 -14.54 35.42
CA LYS A 1164 25.22 -15.02 34.85
C LYS A 1164 25.41 -15.51 33.42
N PRO A 1165 24.73 -16.59 32.99
CA PRO A 1165 24.92 -17.13 31.64
C PRO A 1165 24.32 -16.22 30.56
N ALA A 1166 25.08 -16.03 29.48
CA ALA A 1166 24.68 -15.36 28.24
C ALA A 1166 24.47 -16.35 27.08
N LEU A 1167 25.25 -17.43 27.08
CA LEU A 1167 25.13 -18.53 26.11
C LEU A 1167 25.40 -19.86 26.83
N ALA A 1168 24.52 -20.83 26.63
CA ALA A 1168 24.62 -22.16 27.22
C ALA A 1168 24.25 -23.26 26.21
N ILE A 1169 24.78 -24.46 26.43
CA ILE A 1169 24.52 -25.64 25.61
C ILE A 1169 24.03 -26.81 26.45
N ARG A 1170 23.31 -27.74 25.81
CA ARG A 1170 22.83 -28.97 26.44
C ARG A 1170 22.65 -30.10 25.43
N LYS A 1171 22.92 -31.33 25.83
CA LYS A 1171 22.42 -32.53 25.14
C LYS A 1171 21.02 -32.88 25.67
N PHE A 1172 20.08 -33.15 24.78
CA PHE A 1172 18.69 -33.47 25.13
C PHE A 1172 18.18 -34.66 24.32
N GLY A 1173 17.98 -35.80 24.99
CA GLY A 1173 17.79 -37.07 24.28
C GLY A 1173 19.00 -37.40 23.41
N LYS A 1174 18.77 -37.66 22.12
CA LYS A 1174 19.85 -37.87 21.12
C LYS A 1174 20.33 -36.57 20.45
N GLY A 1175 19.61 -35.46 20.65
CA GLY A 1175 19.86 -34.18 20.01
C GLY A 1175 20.66 -33.19 20.86
N ARG A 1176 20.77 -31.96 20.34
CA ARG A 1176 21.58 -30.87 20.92
C ARG A 1176 20.81 -29.56 20.93
N VAL A 1177 21.01 -28.77 21.97
CA VAL A 1177 20.37 -27.47 22.17
C VAL A 1177 21.44 -26.43 22.46
N VAL A 1178 21.43 -25.34 21.70
CA VAL A 1178 22.13 -24.09 22.05
C VAL A 1178 21.07 -23.08 22.47
N LEU A 1179 21.27 -22.41 23.60
CA LEU A 1179 20.47 -21.29 24.06
C LEU A 1179 21.36 -20.06 24.17
N CYS A 1180 20.99 -18.97 23.48
CA CYS A 1180 21.71 -17.71 23.53
C CYS A 1180 20.74 -16.56 23.85
N GLY A 1181 21.19 -15.57 24.59
CA GLY A 1181 20.36 -14.41 24.96
C GLY A 1181 20.00 -13.49 23.79
N ASP A 1182 20.69 -13.59 22.66
CA ASP A 1182 20.49 -12.73 21.49
C ASP A 1182 20.96 -13.39 20.19
N SER A 1183 20.42 -12.93 19.06
CA SER A 1183 20.81 -13.30 17.70
C SER A 1183 21.41 -12.13 16.89
N ALA A 1184 21.39 -10.89 17.39
CA ALA A 1184 21.96 -9.74 16.69
C ALA A 1184 23.48 -9.85 16.47
N TRP A 1185 24.20 -10.59 17.30
CA TRP A 1185 25.63 -10.90 17.11
C TRP A 1185 25.92 -11.70 15.82
N LEU A 1186 24.89 -12.31 15.21
CA LEU A 1186 24.99 -13.03 13.93
C LEU A 1186 24.73 -12.14 12.71
N LYS A 1187 24.27 -10.88 12.91
CA LYS A 1187 24.08 -9.94 11.80
C LYS A 1187 25.40 -9.72 11.06
N PRO A 1188 25.37 -9.41 9.75
CA PRO A 1188 26.59 -9.20 8.96
C PRO A 1188 27.65 -8.29 9.60
N THR A 1189 27.24 -7.14 10.14
CA THR A 1189 28.15 -6.16 10.76
C THR A 1189 28.73 -6.61 12.11
N MET A 1190 28.09 -7.58 12.77
CA MET A 1190 28.48 -8.10 14.09
C MET A 1190 29.19 -9.45 14.01
N LEU A 1191 28.85 -10.28 13.03
CA LEU A 1191 29.47 -11.60 12.85
C LEU A 1191 30.98 -11.48 12.60
N GLU A 1192 31.41 -10.37 12.01
CA GLU A 1192 32.81 -10.06 11.73
C GLU A 1192 33.57 -9.43 12.91
N GLN A 1193 32.89 -9.12 14.01
CA GLN A 1193 33.51 -8.55 15.21
C GLN A 1193 34.10 -9.63 16.12
N GLY A 1194 35.25 -9.36 16.72
CA GLY A 1194 35.93 -10.27 17.64
C GLY A 1194 36.08 -11.67 17.04
N ASP A 1195 35.67 -12.69 17.80
CA ASP A 1195 35.69 -14.09 17.37
C ASP A 1195 34.28 -14.65 17.11
N ASN A 1196 33.29 -13.78 16.85
CA ASN A 1196 31.89 -14.15 16.65
C ASN A 1196 31.72 -15.22 15.55
N ARG A 1197 32.28 -14.99 14.36
CA ARG A 1197 32.20 -15.95 13.26
C ARG A 1197 32.73 -17.33 13.67
N THR A 1198 33.88 -17.39 14.36
CA THR A 1198 34.48 -18.65 14.83
C THR A 1198 33.55 -19.37 15.80
N LEU A 1199 33.02 -18.67 16.81
CA LEU A 1199 32.09 -19.26 17.78
C LEU A 1199 30.83 -19.78 17.09
N PHE A 1200 30.23 -19.01 16.18
CA PHE A 1200 29.05 -19.42 15.42
C PHE A 1200 29.29 -20.73 14.67
N LEU A 1201 30.41 -20.83 13.95
CA LEU A 1201 30.76 -22.02 13.18
C LEU A 1201 31.03 -23.24 14.08
N ASN A 1202 31.74 -23.05 15.20
CA ASN A 1202 31.95 -24.12 16.19
C ASN A 1202 30.61 -24.65 16.74
N LEU A 1203 29.67 -23.76 17.05
CA LEU A 1203 28.34 -24.13 17.53
C LEU A 1203 27.54 -24.89 16.47
N MET A 1204 27.60 -24.45 15.20
CA MET A 1204 26.87 -25.09 14.11
C MET A 1204 27.46 -26.45 13.71
N GLU A 1205 28.78 -26.61 13.74
CA GLU A 1205 29.45 -27.90 13.59
C GLU A 1205 29.01 -28.86 14.71
N TRP A 1206 28.99 -28.39 15.96
CA TRP A 1206 28.49 -29.16 17.08
C TRP A 1206 27.01 -29.48 16.99
N LEU A 1207 26.14 -28.55 16.58
CA LEU A 1207 24.70 -28.84 16.41
C LEU A 1207 24.47 -29.88 15.31
N SER A 1208 25.19 -29.77 14.19
CA SER A 1208 24.98 -30.62 13.01
C SER A 1208 25.29 -32.10 13.25
N ASN A 1209 26.24 -32.41 14.15
CA ASN A 1209 26.73 -33.78 14.34
C ASN A 1209 27.24 -34.44 13.05
N ALA A 1210 27.63 -33.64 12.04
CA ALA A 1210 27.95 -34.11 10.70
C ALA A 1210 29.34 -34.79 10.60
N SER A 1211 30.16 -34.77 11.65
CA SER A 1211 31.52 -35.29 11.63
C SER A 1211 31.85 -36.19 12.83
N ASN A 1212 32.16 -37.46 12.57
CA ASN A 1212 33.15 -38.21 13.35
C ASN A 1212 34.59 -37.93 12.85
N GLU A 1213 34.76 -37.14 11.79
CA GLU A 1213 36.07 -36.73 11.27
C GLU A 1213 36.42 -35.31 11.72
N ARG A 1214 37.35 -35.22 12.68
CA ARG A 1214 37.90 -33.97 13.22
C ARG A 1214 38.64 -33.19 12.12
N HIS A 1215 38.24 -31.94 11.86
CA HIS A 1215 39.06 -30.98 11.13
C HIS A 1215 39.93 -30.18 12.12
N ASP A 1216 41.24 -30.14 11.87
CA ASP A 1216 42.26 -29.55 12.76
C ASP A 1216 42.41 -28.04 12.58
N GLY A 1217 41.31 -27.27 12.46
CA GLY A 1217 41.29 -25.81 12.65
C GLY A 1217 42.27 -24.94 11.83
N LYS A 1218 42.99 -25.49 10.84
CA LYS A 1218 44.00 -24.76 10.06
C LYS A 1218 43.44 -23.95 8.90
N ASP A 1219 42.23 -24.28 8.44
CA ASP A 1219 41.56 -23.61 7.32
C ASP A 1219 40.66 -22.42 7.75
N LEU A 1220 40.85 -21.89 8.97
CA LEU A 1220 40.08 -20.76 9.52
C LEU A 1220 40.59 -19.36 9.12
N LYS A 1221 41.57 -19.25 8.19
CA LYS A 1221 42.12 -17.95 7.75
C LYS A 1221 41.50 -17.42 6.48
#